data_AF-A0A9P7XL98-F1
#
_entry.id   AF-A0A9P7XL98-F1
#
_cell.length_a   1.000
_cell.length_b   1.000
_cell.length_c   1.000
_cell.angle_alpha   90.00
_cell.angle_beta   90.00
_cell.angle_gamma   90.00
#
_symmetry.space_group_name_H-M   'P 1'
#
loop_
_entity.id
_entity.type
_entity.pdbx_description
1 polymer ?
#
loop_
_entity_poly.entity_id
_entity_poly.type
_entity_poly.pdbx_seq_one_letter_code
_entity_poly.pdbx_strand_id
1 'polypeptide(L)'
;MLSSCHRTQHISSLCLGLLLLQHTLVLVSGTITISQPAASTTWFPGESYDIVISSDSQDTAVQTWQVDLVVIGGECDGFCLHDGVVKEISQDHNLQSTLRFKVPTDLVQHGEGFQVQLSNGGSVPVYHSETFTIEKANKGPAGTATVTATARATATATASVAPEGAQATTTAHNENAASSLSRAARPAAIALARSAPVVRANVGAFSAIRNYATAKPATSEVTSILEDRISGLNSSVDIQETGRVLSIGDGIARVYGLKNCQAEEMVEFSSGVKGMAMNLEADNVGIVVFGNDRLIREGDTVKRTGNIVDLPVGEALLGRVIDALGNPIDGKGPIAASERRRAQVKAPGILPRESVREPMLTGIKCIDSMVPVGRGQRELIIGDRQTGKTSVALDTILNQKKWNDGTEESKKLYCVYVAVGQKRSTVAQFVQTLEENDAMKYSVVVAATASEAAPLQYLAPFSGCAVGEYFRDNGKHALIVFDDLSKQAVAYRQMSLLLRRPPGREAYPGDVFYLHSRLLERSAKMNRKLGGGSMTALPIIETQGGDVSAYIPTNVISITDGQIFLEAELFFKGIRPAINVGLSVSRVGSHAQTKSMKKIAGSMKLYLAQYREVAAFAQFGSDLDASTQFLLNRGARLTELLKQPQYKPLPLEHQVAIVFAGVNGFLDKIPVNRVGEYERAFIPHLISNHKELLEEIRKSGDLSTESFAQLKDITTEFTKNF
;
A
#
# COMPACT_ATOMS: atom_id res chain seq x y z
N MET A 1 43.76 21.15 -13.53
CA MET A 1 44.91 21.80 -12.86
C MET A 1 45.11 21.16 -11.49
N LEU A 2 46.27 21.38 -10.87
CA LEU A 2 46.69 21.09 -9.48
C LEU A 2 45.64 21.57 -8.42
N SER A 3 45.60 21.20 -7.13
CA SER A 3 46.16 20.17 -6.19
C SER A 3 45.42 20.40 -4.82
N SER A 4 45.45 19.65 -3.69
CA SER A 4 46.21 18.53 -3.05
C SER A 4 45.21 17.74 -2.13
N CYS A 5 45.40 16.59 -1.45
CA CYS A 5 46.47 15.82 -0.76
C CYS A 5 46.60 16.03 0.78
N HIS A 6 46.58 14.92 1.55
CA HIS A 6 47.08 14.72 2.96
C HIS A 6 46.27 15.32 4.16
N ARG A 7 46.26 14.78 5.42
CA ARG A 7 46.61 13.44 6.02
C ARG A 7 46.20 13.32 7.53
N THR A 8 45.99 12.08 8.04
CA THR A 8 46.26 11.51 9.42
C THR A 8 45.65 12.03 10.77
N GLN A 9 45.02 11.09 11.53
CA GLN A 9 45.20 10.76 12.99
C GLN A 9 44.67 11.77 14.10
N HIS A 10 44.37 11.44 15.39
CA HIS A 10 44.32 10.17 16.20
C HIS A 10 43.61 10.28 17.61
N ILE A 11 43.48 9.12 18.31
CA ILE A 11 43.57 8.87 19.80
C ILE A 11 42.42 9.26 20.80
N SER A 12 41.81 8.21 21.44
CA SER A 12 41.48 7.91 22.88
C SER A 12 41.03 9.01 23.92
N SER A 13 40.40 8.76 25.09
CA SER A 13 40.00 7.54 25.85
C SER A 13 39.07 7.82 27.08
N LEU A 14 38.45 6.75 27.64
CA LEU A 14 38.14 6.48 29.08
C LEU A 14 36.99 7.18 29.90
N CYS A 15 36.19 6.33 30.60
CA CYS A 15 35.57 6.50 31.95
C CYS A 15 34.54 7.64 32.22
N LEU A 16 33.72 7.63 33.30
CA LEU A 16 33.03 6.59 34.12
C LEU A 16 32.11 7.33 35.16
N GLY A 17 30.89 6.86 35.46
CA GLY A 17 30.15 7.38 36.64
C GLY A 17 28.66 7.03 36.74
N LEU A 18 28.17 6.83 37.98
CA LEU A 18 26.75 6.76 38.37
C LEU A 18 26.40 8.02 39.17
N LEU A 19 25.14 8.49 39.13
CA LEU A 19 24.20 8.33 40.27
C LEU A 19 22.75 8.74 39.92
N LEU A 20 21.87 8.74 40.92
CA LEU A 20 20.40 8.73 40.83
C LEU A 20 19.78 9.84 41.72
N LEU A 21 18.47 10.08 41.54
CA LEU A 21 17.60 11.03 42.29
C LEU A 21 17.81 12.51 41.87
N GLN A 22 16.82 13.42 41.94
CA GLN A 22 15.54 13.39 42.69
C GLN A 22 14.45 14.22 41.97
N HIS A 23 13.15 13.97 42.22
CA HIS A 23 12.05 14.76 41.65
C HIS A 23 11.74 16.04 42.44
N THR A 24 11.43 17.13 41.74
CA THR A 24 10.48 18.17 42.19
C THR A 24 9.83 18.81 40.95
N LEU A 25 8.54 19.15 41.00
CA LEU A 25 7.77 19.69 39.87
C LEU A 25 7.03 20.94 40.33
N VAL A 26 7.26 22.06 39.64
CA VAL A 26 6.64 23.38 39.94
C VAL A 26 6.18 24.00 38.61
N LEU A 27 5.01 24.64 38.61
CA LEU A 27 4.28 25.04 37.40
C LEU A 27 4.17 26.57 37.33
N VAL A 28 4.76 27.20 36.30
CA VAL A 28 4.72 28.67 36.04
C VAL A 28 4.67 28.92 34.53
N SER A 29 3.96 29.96 34.07
CA SER A 29 3.67 30.26 32.66
C SER A 29 4.32 31.58 32.15
N GLY A 30 4.49 31.75 30.84
CA GLY A 30 5.20 32.90 30.22
C GLY A 30 4.74 33.28 28.80
N THR A 31 5.39 34.31 28.21
CA THR A 31 4.87 35.10 27.07
C THR A 31 6.02 35.59 26.14
N ILE A 32 5.78 35.74 24.82
CA ILE A 32 6.77 36.18 23.81
C ILE A 32 6.17 37.30 22.91
N THR A 33 7.02 38.14 22.29
CA THR A 33 6.65 39.34 21.49
C THR A 33 7.48 39.48 20.20
N ILE A 34 6.95 40.12 19.15
CA ILE A 34 7.59 40.41 17.84
C ILE A 34 7.33 41.89 17.45
N SER A 35 8.20 42.54 16.68
CA SER A 35 8.13 43.97 16.28
C SER A 35 8.38 44.24 14.80
N GLN A 36 7.73 45.27 14.22
CA GLN A 36 7.95 45.74 12.83
C GLN A 36 8.78 47.04 12.76
N PRO A 37 9.43 47.33 11.60
CA PRO A 37 9.93 48.66 11.26
C PRO A 37 8.78 49.67 10.98
N ALA A 38 8.95 50.92 11.40
CA ALA A 38 7.86 51.91 11.45
C ALA A 38 7.58 52.64 10.11
N ALA A 39 7.19 51.91 9.05
CA ALA A 39 6.87 52.52 7.75
C ALA A 39 5.72 51.87 6.92
N SER A 40 5.11 50.75 7.34
CA SER A 40 3.92 50.20 6.67
C SER A 40 2.90 49.63 7.67
N THR A 41 1.62 49.59 7.27
CA THR A 41 0.52 49.02 8.08
C THR A 41 -0.20 47.85 7.39
N THR A 42 0.36 47.38 6.27
CA THR A 42 -0.10 46.22 5.49
C THR A 42 1.12 45.47 4.97
N TRP A 43 1.07 44.14 5.06
CA TRP A 43 2.08 43.24 4.50
C TRP A 43 1.83 43.03 3.00
N PHE A 44 2.87 43.06 2.17
CA PHE A 44 2.73 42.94 0.72
C PHE A 44 3.43 41.68 0.17
N PRO A 45 2.88 41.03 -0.88
CA PRO A 45 3.54 39.93 -1.58
C PRO A 45 4.91 40.31 -2.15
N GLY A 46 5.95 39.53 -1.84
CA GLY A 46 7.27 39.67 -2.48
C GLY A 46 8.22 40.67 -1.83
N GLU A 47 7.95 41.14 -0.61
CA GLU A 47 8.94 41.82 0.24
C GLU A 47 9.61 40.83 1.21
N SER A 48 10.89 41.07 1.51
CA SER A 48 11.67 40.34 2.52
C SER A 48 11.65 41.08 3.85
N TYR A 49 11.56 40.36 4.98
CA TYR A 49 11.55 40.97 6.31
C TYR A 49 12.56 40.29 7.25
N ASP A 50 13.27 41.08 8.04
CA ASP A 50 14.31 40.60 8.97
C ASP A 50 13.72 40.22 10.33
N ILE A 51 14.14 39.07 10.87
CA ILE A 51 13.87 38.67 12.26
C ILE A 51 15.19 38.68 13.04
N VAL A 52 15.22 39.43 14.14
CA VAL A 52 16.38 39.56 15.03
C VAL A 52 16.14 38.77 16.31
N ILE A 53 17.04 37.84 16.63
CA ILE A 53 17.11 37.13 17.91
C ILE A 53 18.52 37.39 18.46
N SER A 54 18.61 38.08 19.59
CA SER A 54 19.88 38.45 20.22
C SER A 54 20.30 37.48 21.32
N SER A 55 21.61 37.37 21.53
CA SER A 55 22.25 36.61 22.60
C SER A 55 23.18 37.54 23.37
N ASP A 56 23.10 37.57 24.70
CA ASP A 56 23.83 38.53 25.55
C ASP A 56 25.29 38.11 25.88
N SER A 57 25.80 37.02 25.30
CA SER A 57 27.23 36.69 25.38
C SER A 57 28.07 37.57 24.43
N GLN A 58 28.92 38.43 24.99
CA GLN A 58 29.62 39.52 24.28
C GLN A 58 30.63 39.14 23.17
N ASP A 59 30.78 37.86 22.78
CA ASP A 59 31.84 37.42 21.85
C ASP A 59 31.40 36.32 20.85
N THR A 60 30.10 36.20 20.57
CA THR A 60 29.58 35.30 19.51
C THR A 60 28.55 36.00 18.62
N ALA A 61 28.58 35.68 17.32
CA ALA A 61 27.92 36.48 16.29
C ALA A 61 26.39 36.47 16.37
N VAL A 62 25.79 37.66 16.24
CA VAL A 62 24.35 37.83 15.96
C VAL A 62 24.06 37.24 14.58
N GLN A 63 23.24 36.19 14.53
CA GLN A 63 22.72 35.66 13.27
C GLN A 63 21.35 36.25 12.98
N THR A 64 21.31 37.25 12.10
CA THR A 64 20.07 37.71 11.47
C THR A 64 19.63 36.69 10.43
N TRP A 65 18.38 36.23 10.50
CA TRP A 65 17.80 35.33 9.51
C TRP A 65 16.80 36.12 8.66
N GLN A 66 17.05 36.21 7.35
CA GLN A 66 16.09 36.78 6.40
C GLN A 66 15.03 35.73 6.03
N VAL A 67 13.79 36.18 5.89
CA VAL A 67 12.65 35.33 5.51
C VAL A 67 11.92 35.97 4.34
N ASP A 68 11.94 35.30 3.18
CA ASP A 68 11.25 35.75 1.97
C ASP A 68 9.78 35.31 1.97
N LEU A 69 8.87 36.27 1.82
CA LEU A 69 7.43 36.04 1.96
C LEU A 69 6.76 35.84 0.58
N VAL A 70 6.90 34.62 0.05
CA VAL A 70 6.40 34.23 -1.28
C VAL A 70 4.92 33.86 -1.23
N VAL A 71 4.04 34.84 -1.49
CA VAL A 71 2.58 34.61 -1.57
C VAL A 71 2.18 34.05 -2.94
N ILE A 72 1.82 32.76 -2.99
CA ILE A 72 1.30 32.12 -4.21
C ILE A 72 -0.23 32.04 -4.16
N GLY A 73 -0.89 33.11 -4.61
CA GLY A 73 -2.24 33.06 -5.19
C GLY A 73 -3.41 32.62 -4.30
N GLY A 74 -3.93 33.54 -3.49
CA GLY A 74 -5.37 33.60 -3.19
C GLY A 74 -5.87 33.00 -1.88
N GLU A 75 -5.13 32.07 -1.27
CA GLU A 75 -5.37 31.55 0.10
C GLU A 75 -3.99 31.29 0.77
N CYS A 76 -3.86 31.58 2.06
CA CYS A 76 -2.55 31.79 2.71
C CYS A 76 -1.98 30.56 3.43
N ASP A 77 -1.44 29.60 2.67
CA ASP A 77 -0.75 28.43 3.22
C ASP A 77 0.77 28.64 3.40
N GLY A 78 1.19 28.99 4.62
CA GLY A 78 2.53 28.67 5.15
C GLY A 78 3.61 29.77 5.15
N PHE A 79 4.73 29.43 5.79
CA PHE A 79 5.99 30.20 5.85
C PHE A 79 7.16 29.23 5.65
N CYS A 80 8.24 29.67 5.00
CA CYS A 80 9.47 28.89 4.82
C CYS A 80 10.68 29.65 5.38
N LEU A 81 11.48 28.98 6.20
CA LEU A 81 12.81 29.45 6.59
C LEU A 81 13.84 28.95 5.58
N HIS A 82 14.85 29.77 5.26
CA HIS A 82 16.03 29.26 4.58
C HIS A 82 16.73 28.26 5.52
N ASP A 83 17.04 27.09 4.99
CA ASP A 83 17.78 26.00 5.64
C ASP A 83 17.11 25.36 6.90
N GLY A 84 15.77 25.41 7.02
CA GLY A 84 15.04 24.70 8.08
C GLY A 84 13.62 24.24 7.69
N VAL A 85 13.34 22.93 7.73
CA VAL A 85 12.04 22.36 7.30
C VAL A 85 11.02 22.31 8.44
N VAL A 86 10.08 23.26 8.44
CA VAL A 86 8.81 23.15 9.19
C VAL A 86 7.94 22.04 8.57
N LYS A 87 7.19 21.29 9.38
CA LYS A 87 6.52 20.05 8.89
C LYS A 87 5.02 19.93 9.06
N GLU A 88 4.36 20.78 9.84
CA GLU A 88 2.89 20.78 9.96
C GLU A 88 2.38 22.07 10.62
N ILE A 89 1.25 22.58 10.15
CA ILE A 89 0.39 23.55 10.84
C ILE A 89 -0.98 22.91 10.93
N SER A 90 -1.64 23.02 12.08
CA SER A 90 -3.00 22.52 12.30
C SER A 90 -3.84 23.58 12.99
N GLN A 91 -5.06 23.78 12.45
CA GLN A 91 -6.14 24.50 13.09
C GLN A 91 -7.22 23.51 13.51
N ASP A 92 -7.59 23.55 14.78
CA ASP A 92 -8.86 22.98 15.24
C ASP A 92 -9.99 24.00 15.08
N HIS A 93 -11.24 23.52 15.07
CA HIS A 93 -12.47 24.29 14.79
C HIS A 93 -12.76 25.50 15.71
N ASN A 94 -11.90 25.82 16.68
CA ASN A 94 -12.02 26.94 17.62
C ASN A 94 -11.04 28.12 17.33
N LEU A 95 -10.49 28.22 16.11
CA LEU A 95 -9.62 29.34 15.67
C LEU A 95 -8.35 29.54 16.53
N GLN A 96 -7.70 28.45 16.92
CA GLN A 96 -6.33 28.47 17.48
C GLN A 96 -5.37 27.78 16.51
N SER A 97 -4.28 28.47 16.17
CA SER A 97 -3.22 27.96 15.29
C SER A 97 -2.08 27.37 16.11
N THR A 98 -1.81 26.07 15.98
CA THR A 98 -0.71 25.41 16.69
C THR A 98 0.55 25.36 15.84
N LEU A 99 1.66 25.94 16.33
CA LEU A 99 2.99 25.85 15.71
C LEU A 99 3.85 24.82 16.44
N ARG A 100 4.37 23.84 15.71
CA ARG A 100 5.31 22.81 16.24
C ARG A 100 6.71 23.04 15.68
N PHE A 101 7.66 23.29 16.58
CA PHE A 101 9.08 23.36 16.25
C PHE A 101 9.77 22.04 16.59
N LYS A 102 10.81 21.67 15.83
CA LYS A 102 11.71 20.56 16.17
C LYS A 102 13.14 21.00 15.92
N VAL A 103 13.91 21.15 17.00
CA VAL A 103 15.34 21.47 16.94
C VAL A 103 16.08 20.32 16.22
N PRO A 104 17.02 20.60 15.30
CA PRO A 104 17.87 19.58 14.71
C PRO A 104 18.61 18.78 15.78
N THR A 105 18.63 17.45 15.64
CA THR A 105 19.35 16.52 16.53
C THR A 105 20.85 16.78 16.62
N ASP A 106 21.37 17.43 15.58
CA ASP A 106 22.77 17.50 15.22
C ASP A 106 23.51 18.55 16.08
N LEU A 107 22.74 19.41 16.77
CA LEU A 107 23.20 20.42 17.73
C LEU A 107 23.25 19.92 19.19
N VAL A 108 22.88 18.66 19.46
CA VAL A 108 22.81 18.10 20.82
C VAL A 108 23.87 17.01 21.02
N GLN A 109 25.13 17.43 21.13
CA GLN A 109 26.20 16.60 21.70
C GLN A 109 26.39 16.91 23.19
N HIS A 110 26.77 15.90 23.97
CA HIS A 110 27.26 16.03 25.35
C HIS A 110 26.37 16.77 26.39
N GLY A 111 25.14 16.29 26.60
CA GLY A 111 24.50 16.25 27.94
C GLY A 111 24.18 17.57 28.68
N GLU A 112 24.56 18.72 28.15
CA GLU A 112 24.33 20.02 28.77
C GLU A 112 22.93 20.55 28.44
N GLY A 113 22.21 21.01 29.47
CA GLY A 113 20.85 21.55 29.34
C GLY A 113 20.89 23.02 28.97
N PHE A 114 20.29 23.38 27.84
CA PHE A 114 20.12 24.78 27.45
C PHE A 114 19.20 25.50 28.45
N GLN A 115 19.56 26.71 28.84
CA GLN A 115 18.66 27.61 29.58
C GLN A 115 18.24 28.79 28.70
N VAL A 116 16.93 29.05 28.66
CA VAL A 116 16.37 30.25 28.05
C VAL A 116 16.27 31.31 29.14
N GLN A 117 16.94 32.45 28.95
CA GLN A 117 16.71 33.64 29.79
C GLN A 117 15.55 34.47 29.27
N LEU A 118 14.84 35.11 30.19
CA LEU A 118 13.73 36.02 29.95
C LEU A 118 14.15 37.45 30.28
N SER A 119 13.60 38.44 29.57
CA SER A 119 13.96 39.86 29.71
C SER A 119 13.59 40.51 31.05
N ASN A 120 13.01 39.75 31.98
CA ASN A 120 12.76 40.11 33.38
C ASN A 120 13.73 39.43 34.38
N GLY A 121 14.78 38.74 33.90
CA GLY A 121 15.85 38.16 34.72
C GLY A 121 15.62 36.72 35.20
N GLY A 122 14.56 36.05 34.78
CA GLY A 122 14.35 34.62 35.04
C GLY A 122 15.04 33.73 34.00
N SER A 123 15.35 32.47 34.36
CA SER A 123 15.79 31.44 33.41
C SER A 123 15.01 30.14 33.55
N VAL A 124 14.87 29.39 32.45
CA VAL A 124 14.17 28.10 32.39
C VAL A 124 15.04 27.06 31.69
N PRO A 125 15.32 25.89 32.30
CA PRO A 125 16.07 24.81 31.65
C PRO A 125 15.18 23.99 30.71
N VAL A 126 15.70 23.64 29.54
CA VAL A 126 14.98 22.86 28.51
C VAL A 126 15.65 21.49 28.33
N TYR A 127 14.85 20.42 28.47
CA TYR A 127 15.28 19.05 28.21
C TYR A 127 14.34 18.37 27.19
N HIS A 128 14.94 17.61 26.27
CA HIS A 128 14.33 16.85 25.16
C HIS A 128 12.83 17.05 24.82
N SER A 129 12.60 17.74 23.70
CA SER A 129 11.39 17.60 22.85
C SER A 129 10.02 17.88 23.51
N GLU A 130 9.91 18.96 24.28
CA GLU A 130 8.60 19.48 24.68
C GLU A 130 7.87 20.20 23.52
N THR A 131 6.55 20.28 23.61
CA THR A 131 5.67 20.94 22.62
C THR A 131 4.87 22.04 23.31
N PHE A 132 4.78 23.20 22.68
CA PHE A 132 4.08 24.37 23.22
C PHE A 132 2.71 24.57 22.54
N THR A 133 1.76 25.16 23.27
CA THR A 133 0.44 25.53 22.73
C THR A 133 0.14 26.98 23.09
N ILE A 134 -0.40 27.73 22.12
CA ILE A 134 -0.69 29.16 22.22
C ILE A 134 -2.19 29.33 22.43
N GLU A 135 -2.58 29.82 23.60
CA GLU A 135 -3.98 30.02 23.96
C GLU A 135 -4.35 31.50 23.88
N LYS A 136 -4.75 31.91 22.67
CA LYS A 136 -5.41 33.19 22.34
C LYS A 136 -4.49 34.42 22.28
N ALA A 137 -4.72 35.27 21.28
CA ALA A 137 -4.12 36.60 21.14
C ALA A 137 -5.20 37.67 21.32
N ASN A 138 -4.90 38.73 22.09
CA ASN A 138 -5.77 39.90 22.25
C ASN A 138 -5.14 41.12 21.56
N LYS A 139 -5.99 41.99 20.99
CA LYS A 139 -5.57 43.11 20.14
C LYS A 139 -5.32 44.37 20.99
N GLY A 140 -4.05 44.78 21.11
CA GLY A 140 -3.67 46.02 21.78
C GLY A 140 -3.86 47.26 20.90
N PRO A 141 -3.89 48.48 21.50
CA PRO A 141 -3.70 49.72 20.76
C PRO A 141 -2.29 49.79 20.13
N ALA A 142 -2.12 50.59 19.08
CA ALA A 142 -0.81 50.85 18.44
C ALA A 142 -0.07 49.60 17.92
N GLY A 143 -0.79 48.67 17.28
CA GLY A 143 -0.21 47.69 16.35
C GLY A 143 0.54 46.50 16.95
N THR A 144 0.69 46.42 18.28
CA THR A 144 1.31 45.27 18.94
C THR A 144 0.28 44.19 19.30
N ALA A 145 0.70 42.93 19.19
CA ALA A 145 -0.07 41.76 19.62
C ALA A 145 0.75 40.98 20.66
N THR A 146 0.13 40.62 21.77
CA THR A 146 0.76 39.87 22.87
C THR A 146 0.19 38.47 22.93
N VAL A 147 1.05 37.45 23.07
CA VAL A 147 0.70 36.05 22.85
C VAL A 147 1.15 35.19 24.03
N THR A 148 0.19 34.61 24.76
CA THR A 148 0.44 33.80 25.97
C THR A 148 0.47 32.32 25.61
N ALA A 149 1.39 31.56 26.21
CA ALA A 149 1.56 30.14 25.94
C ALA A 149 1.64 29.32 27.24
N THR A 150 1.15 28.08 27.17
CA THR A 150 1.10 27.15 28.30
C THR A 150 1.80 25.85 27.92
N ALA A 151 2.76 25.40 28.73
CA ALA A 151 3.45 24.12 28.54
C ALA A 151 2.72 22.98 29.26
N ARG A 152 2.70 21.77 28.69
CA ARG A 152 2.01 20.61 29.25
C ARG A 152 2.72 19.31 28.92
N ALA A 153 3.52 18.80 29.88
CA ALA A 153 4.25 17.55 29.71
C ALA A 153 3.33 16.32 29.75
N THR A 154 3.50 15.40 28.79
CA THR A 154 2.79 14.11 28.72
C THR A 154 3.78 12.95 28.85
N ALA A 155 3.76 12.26 30.00
CA ALA A 155 4.63 11.11 30.25
C ALA A 155 3.88 9.78 30.04
N THR A 156 4.30 8.99 29.04
CA THR A 156 3.77 7.64 28.79
C THR A 156 4.47 6.62 29.69
N ALA A 157 3.82 6.21 30.77
CA ALA A 157 4.34 5.17 31.67
C ALA A 157 3.82 3.77 31.29
N THR A 158 4.72 2.83 31.00
CA THR A 158 4.40 1.41 30.80
C THR A 158 4.35 0.68 32.13
N ALA A 159 3.16 0.57 32.72
CA ALA A 159 2.93 -0.25 33.93
C ALA A 159 2.72 -1.73 33.57
N SER A 160 3.51 -2.62 34.17
CA SER A 160 3.22 -4.06 34.22
C SER A 160 2.47 -4.38 35.50
N VAL A 161 1.40 -5.18 35.40
CA VAL A 161 0.55 -5.58 36.54
C VAL A 161 0.38 -7.10 36.52
N ALA A 162 0.63 -7.73 37.67
CA ALA A 162 0.39 -9.16 37.89
C ALA A 162 -1.01 -9.39 38.51
N PRO A 163 -1.65 -10.57 38.33
CA PRO A 163 -3.08 -10.73 38.60
C PRO A 163 -3.42 -11.30 39.99
N GLU A 164 -4.16 -10.51 40.78
CA GLU A 164 -5.11 -10.94 41.83
C GLU A 164 -6.31 -9.97 41.78
N GLY A 165 -7.57 -10.34 42.01
CA GLY A 165 -8.16 -11.67 42.21
C GLY A 165 -9.70 -11.60 42.07
N ALA A 166 -10.32 -12.75 41.80
CA ALA A 166 -11.73 -13.00 41.44
C ALA A 166 -12.84 -12.09 42.01
N GLN A 167 -13.84 -11.80 41.16
CA GLN A 167 -15.25 -12.03 41.52
C GLN A 167 -16.12 -12.32 40.28
N ALA A 168 -16.95 -13.38 40.36
CA ALA A 168 -17.95 -13.74 39.38
C ALA A 168 -19.17 -14.35 40.08
N THR A 169 -20.38 -13.99 39.65
CA THR A 169 -21.64 -14.39 40.27
C THR A 169 -22.30 -15.54 39.51
N THR A 170 -22.72 -16.61 40.21
CA THR A 170 -23.99 -17.33 39.92
C THR A 170 -24.33 -18.39 40.97
N THR A 171 -25.53 -18.26 41.57
CA THR A 171 -26.49 -19.30 42.01
C THR A 171 -26.03 -20.59 42.74
N ALA A 172 -26.71 -20.89 43.87
CA ALA A 172 -26.47 -22.03 44.75
C ALA A 172 -27.20 -23.34 44.36
N HIS A 173 -26.79 -24.48 44.96
CA HIS A 173 -27.66 -25.25 45.88
C HIS A 173 -26.93 -26.37 46.67
N ASN A 174 -27.45 -26.65 47.88
CA ASN A 174 -27.39 -27.87 48.73
C ASN A 174 -26.06 -28.43 49.31
N GLU A 175 -25.86 -28.17 50.61
CA GLU A 175 -25.59 -29.11 51.73
C GLU A 175 -25.00 -30.52 51.48
N ASN A 176 -23.88 -30.89 52.15
CA ASN A 176 -23.91 -31.71 53.40
C ASN A 176 -22.54 -32.05 54.08
N ALA A 177 -22.62 -32.21 55.41
CA ALA A 177 -21.83 -33.02 56.37
C ALA A 177 -20.33 -33.46 56.16
N ALA A 178 -19.43 -32.78 56.89
CA ALA A 178 -18.61 -33.28 58.03
C ALA A 178 -17.64 -34.52 58.00
N SER A 179 -16.42 -34.27 58.54
CA SER A 179 -15.69 -35.06 59.58
C SER A 179 -14.47 -35.97 59.25
N SER A 180 -13.64 -36.21 60.30
CA SER A 180 -12.55 -37.21 60.48
C SER A 180 -11.14 -36.96 59.88
N LEU A 181 -10.00 -37.48 60.40
CA LEU A 181 -9.46 -37.53 61.80
C LEU A 181 -7.96 -37.98 61.84
N SER A 182 -7.33 -38.01 63.05
CA SER A 182 -5.95 -38.44 63.44
C SER A 182 -4.78 -37.49 63.07
N ARG A 183 -3.73 -37.19 63.89
CA ARG A 183 -2.87 -37.88 64.92
C ARG A 183 -1.77 -38.79 64.34
N ALA A 184 -0.51 -38.83 64.82
CA ALA A 184 0.17 -38.25 66.01
C ALA A 184 1.67 -37.88 65.70
N ALA A 185 2.40 -36.99 66.41
CA ALA A 185 3.19 -37.17 67.66
C ALA A 185 4.28 -38.29 67.61
N ARG A 186 5.51 -38.18 68.18
CA ARG A 186 6.22 -37.16 69.02
C ARG A 186 7.79 -37.35 68.91
N PRO A 187 8.75 -36.86 69.78
CA PRO A 187 10.01 -36.28 69.26
C PRO A 187 11.38 -36.79 69.81
N ALA A 188 12.46 -36.33 69.16
CA ALA A 188 13.80 -35.90 69.66
C ALA A 188 14.66 -36.74 70.64
N ALA A 189 15.99 -36.81 70.38
CA ALA A 189 17.06 -36.24 71.24
C ALA A 189 18.53 -36.54 70.77
N ILE A 190 19.46 -35.60 71.05
CA ILE A 190 20.92 -35.75 71.38
C ILE A 190 21.82 -36.59 70.42
N ALA A 191 22.99 -36.20 69.85
CA ALA A 191 23.97 -35.08 69.91
C ALA A 191 25.40 -35.50 70.37
N LEU A 192 26.41 -34.71 69.94
CA LEU A 192 27.87 -34.73 70.26
C LEU A 192 28.77 -35.66 69.41
N ALA A 193 30.03 -35.33 69.08
CA ALA A 193 30.76 -34.04 68.96
C ALA A 193 32.18 -34.26 68.37
N ARG A 194 32.79 -33.25 67.72
CA ARG A 194 34.19 -32.80 67.98
C ARG A 194 34.66 -31.56 67.16
N SER A 195 35.25 -30.63 67.90
CA SER A 195 36.22 -29.56 67.57
C SER A 195 37.44 -30.02 66.76
N ALA A 196 38.27 -29.19 66.09
CA ALA A 196 38.27 -27.75 65.72
C ALA A 196 39.50 -27.49 64.77
N PRO A 197 40.24 -26.37 64.82
CA PRO A 197 39.93 -25.01 64.32
C PRO A 197 40.78 -24.57 63.11
N VAL A 198 40.33 -23.57 62.33
CA VAL A 198 41.18 -22.80 61.38
C VAL A 198 40.80 -21.31 61.39
N VAL A 199 41.79 -20.43 61.21
CA VAL A 199 41.66 -18.96 61.23
C VAL A 199 41.52 -18.37 59.82
N ARG A 200 40.96 -17.15 59.72
CA ARG A 200 40.74 -16.35 58.49
C ARG A 200 41.75 -16.57 57.35
N ALA A 201 41.22 -16.77 56.14
CA ALA A 201 41.88 -16.45 54.88
C ALA A 201 40.87 -15.80 53.90
N ASN A 202 41.39 -15.14 52.87
CA ASN A 202 40.67 -14.23 51.97
C ASN A 202 39.40 -14.81 51.30
N VAL A 203 38.43 -13.93 51.04
CA VAL A 203 37.35 -14.20 50.07
C VAL A 203 37.96 -14.23 48.66
N GLY A 204 38.35 -15.41 48.21
CA GLY A 204 38.70 -15.64 46.82
C GLY A 204 37.49 -15.38 45.93
N ALA A 205 37.69 -14.66 44.82
CA ALA A 205 36.62 -14.36 43.89
C ALA A 205 36.03 -15.65 43.31
N PHE A 206 34.72 -15.84 43.47
CA PHE A 206 34.01 -16.86 42.69
C PHE A 206 34.13 -16.49 41.21
N SER A 207 34.93 -17.27 40.47
CA SER A 207 34.95 -17.21 39.02
C SER A 207 33.59 -17.65 38.51
N ALA A 208 32.71 -16.68 38.27
CA ALA A 208 31.44 -16.91 37.59
C ALA A 208 31.76 -17.35 36.16
N ILE A 209 31.79 -18.68 35.95
CA ILE A 209 31.94 -19.28 34.63
C ILE A 209 30.85 -18.68 33.76
N ARG A 210 31.25 -17.82 32.83
CA ARG A 210 30.37 -17.38 31.75
C ARG A 210 30.11 -18.60 30.89
N ASN A 211 28.99 -19.26 31.15
CA ASN A 211 28.35 -20.12 30.18
C ASN A 211 27.98 -19.24 28.99
N TYR A 212 28.91 -19.12 28.04
CA TYR A 212 28.60 -18.63 26.70
C TYR A 212 27.41 -19.42 26.20
N ALA A 213 26.44 -18.74 25.58
CA ALA A 213 25.30 -19.42 24.98
C ALA A 213 25.83 -20.47 24.02
N THR A 214 25.60 -21.75 24.33
CA THR A 214 26.10 -22.88 23.54
C THR A 214 25.67 -22.68 22.10
N ALA A 215 26.64 -22.69 21.17
CA ALA A 215 26.36 -22.53 19.76
C ALA A 215 25.25 -23.53 19.36
N LYS A 216 24.20 -23.03 18.70
CA LYS A 216 23.12 -23.91 18.24
C LYS A 216 23.71 -24.89 17.22
N PRO A 217 23.37 -26.19 17.28
CA PRO A 217 23.88 -27.17 16.33
C PRO A 217 23.53 -26.75 14.91
N ALA A 218 24.49 -26.92 14.00
CA ALA A 218 24.35 -26.53 12.61
C ALA A 218 23.52 -27.56 11.85
N THR A 219 22.84 -27.08 10.81
CA THR A 219 21.92 -27.87 9.98
C THR A 219 22.59 -29.02 9.21
N SER A 220 23.90 -28.93 9.01
CA SER A 220 24.75 -29.95 8.40
C SER A 220 25.44 -30.89 9.40
N GLU A 221 25.19 -30.78 10.71
CA GLU A 221 25.69 -31.72 11.73
C GLU A 221 24.83 -33.00 11.82
N VAL A 222 24.19 -33.38 10.70
CA VAL A 222 23.52 -34.68 10.55
C VAL A 222 24.59 -35.76 10.51
N THR A 223 24.42 -36.81 11.33
CA THR A 223 25.44 -37.85 11.57
C THR A 223 25.99 -38.47 10.27
N SER A 224 25.12 -38.71 9.28
CA SER A 224 25.51 -39.26 7.97
C SER A 224 26.48 -38.37 7.18
N ILE A 225 26.38 -37.04 7.27
CA ILE A 225 27.31 -36.11 6.59
C ILE A 225 28.68 -36.12 7.29
N LEU A 226 28.68 -36.31 8.60
CA LEU A 226 29.91 -36.44 9.39
C LEU A 226 30.57 -37.80 9.15
N GLU A 227 29.81 -38.88 9.02
CA GLU A 227 30.28 -40.22 8.64
C GLU A 227 30.88 -40.25 7.22
N ASP A 228 30.20 -39.66 6.22
CA ASP A 228 30.73 -39.49 4.85
C ASP A 228 32.09 -38.75 4.88
N ARG A 229 32.24 -37.72 5.72
CA ARG A 229 33.51 -36.98 5.87
C ARG A 229 34.59 -37.76 6.63
N ILE A 230 34.24 -38.45 7.72
CA ILE A 230 35.18 -39.20 8.57
C ILE A 230 35.72 -40.45 7.86
N SER A 231 34.89 -41.12 7.06
CA SER A 231 35.29 -42.30 6.27
C SER A 231 36.30 -42.01 5.16
N GLY A 232 36.62 -40.73 4.90
CA GLY A 232 37.50 -40.32 3.80
C GLY A 232 36.86 -40.44 2.41
N LEU A 233 35.61 -40.90 2.33
CA LEU A 233 34.83 -40.98 1.11
C LEU A 233 34.35 -39.58 0.70
N ASN A 234 35.23 -38.83 0.03
CA ASN A 234 34.82 -37.83 -0.94
C ASN A 234 34.06 -38.53 -2.09
N SER A 235 32.83 -38.97 -1.81
CA SER A 235 32.00 -39.70 -2.75
C SER A 235 31.81 -38.86 -4.02
N SER A 236 31.96 -39.49 -5.19
CA SER A 236 32.10 -38.80 -6.48
C SER A 236 30.78 -38.27 -7.04
N VAL A 237 29.95 -37.71 -6.17
CA VAL A 237 28.81 -36.85 -6.50
C VAL A 237 29.37 -35.46 -6.78
N ASP A 238 28.96 -34.82 -7.87
CA ASP A 238 29.35 -33.43 -8.11
C ASP A 238 28.53 -32.48 -7.23
N ILE A 239 29.04 -32.24 -6.02
CA ILE A 239 28.45 -31.40 -4.97
C ILE A 239 28.35 -29.91 -5.41
N GLN A 240 28.95 -29.51 -6.54
CA GLN A 240 28.77 -28.17 -7.08
C GLN A 240 27.40 -27.99 -7.76
N GLU A 241 27.00 -28.96 -8.59
CA GLU A 241 25.81 -28.89 -9.44
C GLU A 241 24.65 -29.78 -8.94
N THR A 242 24.94 -30.69 -8.00
CA THR A 242 23.96 -31.59 -7.38
C THR A 242 24.00 -31.51 -5.85
N GLY A 243 22.93 -31.95 -5.20
CA GLY A 243 22.82 -32.01 -3.75
C GLY A 243 21.90 -33.13 -3.28
N ARG A 244 21.85 -33.35 -1.96
CA ARG A 244 20.94 -34.30 -1.30
C ARG A 244 19.99 -33.57 -0.35
N VAL A 245 18.70 -33.95 -0.33
CA VAL A 245 17.73 -33.45 0.65
C VAL A 245 18.10 -33.92 2.06
N LEU A 246 18.23 -32.97 2.99
CA LEU A 246 18.45 -33.21 4.43
C LEU A 246 17.13 -33.30 5.20
N SER A 247 16.12 -32.56 4.77
CA SER A 247 14.78 -32.57 5.35
C SER A 247 13.79 -31.93 4.39
N ILE A 248 12.54 -32.38 4.47
CA ILE A 248 11.40 -31.91 3.69
C ILE A 248 10.19 -31.81 4.62
N GLY A 249 9.46 -30.68 4.56
CA GLY A 249 8.22 -30.49 5.32
C GLY A 249 7.54 -29.17 4.96
N ASP A 250 6.21 -29.16 5.01
CA ASP A 250 5.35 -28.01 4.70
C ASP A 250 5.69 -27.29 3.36
N GLY A 251 6.09 -28.06 2.35
CA GLY A 251 6.52 -27.53 1.05
C GLY A 251 7.91 -26.86 1.02
N ILE A 252 8.76 -27.08 2.03
CA ILE A 252 10.15 -26.59 2.05
C ILE A 252 11.14 -27.73 2.22
N ALA A 253 12.11 -27.80 1.30
CA ALA A 253 13.25 -28.70 1.38
C ALA A 253 14.50 -27.95 1.85
N ARG A 254 15.32 -28.61 2.66
CA ARG A 254 16.70 -28.21 2.96
C ARG A 254 17.66 -29.15 2.27
N VAL A 255 18.60 -28.63 1.51
CA VAL A 255 19.46 -29.42 0.61
C VAL A 255 20.93 -29.15 0.89
N TYR A 256 21.73 -30.21 1.06
CA TYR A 256 23.18 -30.13 1.17
C TYR A 256 23.83 -30.26 -0.20
N GLY A 257 24.85 -29.44 -0.48
CA GLY A 257 25.50 -29.36 -1.78
C GLY A 257 25.00 -28.16 -2.60
N LEU A 258 24.85 -28.33 -3.91
CA LEU A 258 24.44 -27.25 -4.84
C LEU A 258 25.32 -25.99 -4.72
N LYS A 259 26.64 -26.12 -4.49
CA LYS A 259 27.52 -24.99 -4.12
C LYS A 259 27.53 -23.81 -5.10
N ASN A 260 27.24 -24.06 -6.38
CA ASN A 260 27.23 -23.03 -7.42
C ASN A 260 25.83 -22.37 -7.61
N CYS A 261 24.83 -22.74 -6.80
CA CYS A 261 23.44 -22.31 -6.94
C CYS A 261 23.24 -20.82 -6.67
N GLN A 262 22.41 -20.19 -7.51
CA GLN A 262 22.08 -18.77 -7.43
C GLN A 262 20.79 -18.57 -6.62
N ALA A 263 20.63 -17.38 -6.01
CA ALA A 263 19.36 -16.99 -5.41
C ALA A 263 18.27 -16.84 -6.50
N GLU A 264 17.05 -17.27 -6.20
CA GLU A 264 15.92 -17.33 -7.13
C GLU A 264 16.15 -18.27 -8.36
N GLU A 265 17.13 -19.17 -8.29
CA GLU A 265 17.34 -20.24 -9.28
C GLU A 265 16.29 -21.36 -9.15
N MET A 266 15.84 -21.90 -10.29
CA MET A 266 14.99 -23.09 -10.34
C MET A 266 15.83 -24.36 -10.18
N VAL A 267 15.33 -25.32 -9.38
CA VAL A 267 15.90 -26.65 -9.21
C VAL A 267 14.88 -27.74 -9.53
N GLU A 268 15.37 -28.96 -9.75
CA GLU A 268 14.57 -30.15 -10.00
C GLU A 268 14.97 -31.28 -9.05
N PHE A 269 13.99 -31.86 -8.36
CA PHE A 269 14.15 -33.02 -7.49
C PHE A 269 14.13 -34.31 -8.32
N SER A 270 14.71 -35.40 -7.82
CA SER A 270 14.75 -36.71 -8.52
C SER A 270 13.37 -37.26 -8.94
N SER A 271 12.29 -36.81 -8.30
CA SER A 271 10.89 -37.13 -8.63
C SER A 271 10.27 -36.25 -9.73
N GLY A 272 11.03 -35.35 -10.37
CA GLY A 272 10.54 -34.42 -11.39
C GLY A 272 9.76 -33.22 -10.83
N VAL A 273 9.57 -33.15 -9.51
CA VAL A 273 9.03 -31.95 -8.84
C VAL A 273 10.06 -30.82 -8.95
N LYS A 274 9.59 -29.59 -9.17
CA LYS A 274 10.44 -28.40 -9.26
C LYS A 274 10.38 -27.57 -7.99
N GLY A 275 11.44 -26.81 -7.73
CA GLY A 275 11.51 -25.85 -6.64
C GLY A 275 12.32 -24.60 -7.01
N MET A 276 12.44 -23.67 -6.06
CA MET A 276 13.22 -22.44 -6.20
C MET A 276 14.09 -22.23 -4.96
N ALA A 277 15.39 -21.96 -5.17
CA ALA A 277 16.32 -21.63 -4.09
C ALA A 277 16.03 -20.22 -3.54
N MET A 278 15.74 -20.11 -2.24
CA MET A 278 15.38 -18.83 -1.59
C MET A 278 16.32 -18.40 -0.46
N ASN A 279 16.83 -19.35 0.32
CA ASN A 279 17.89 -19.11 1.29
C ASN A 279 19.16 -19.83 0.81
N LEU A 280 20.27 -19.11 0.70
CA LEU A 280 21.61 -19.68 0.58
C LEU A 280 22.26 -19.55 1.96
N GLU A 281 22.28 -20.64 2.73
CA GLU A 281 22.91 -20.70 4.05
C GLU A 281 24.33 -21.27 3.91
N ALA A 282 25.19 -21.11 4.91
CA ALA A 282 26.62 -21.46 4.78
C ALA A 282 26.89 -22.97 4.59
N ASP A 283 25.90 -23.81 4.93
CA ASP A 283 26.00 -25.27 4.92
C ASP A 283 24.85 -25.99 4.17
N ASN A 284 23.79 -25.28 3.80
CA ASN A 284 22.61 -25.83 3.14
C ASN A 284 21.90 -24.77 2.28
N VAL A 285 21.07 -25.24 1.34
CA VAL A 285 20.18 -24.39 0.53
C VAL A 285 18.74 -24.64 0.96
N GLY A 286 18.02 -23.57 1.32
CA GLY A 286 16.59 -23.59 1.60
C GLY A 286 15.79 -23.37 0.32
N ILE A 287 15.07 -24.42 -0.10
CA ILE A 287 14.36 -24.51 -1.37
C ILE A 287 12.87 -24.62 -1.12
N VAL A 288 12.08 -23.74 -1.75
CA VAL A 288 10.62 -23.83 -1.71
C VAL A 288 10.13 -24.72 -2.86
N VAL A 289 9.18 -25.61 -2.58
CA VAL A 289 8.69 -26.64 -3.51
C VAL A 289 7.45 -26.14 -4.25
N PHE A 290 7.42 -26.25 -5.57
CA PHE A 290 6.27 -25.82 -6.39
C PHE A 290 5.15 -26.88 -6.47
N GLY A 291 5.46 -28.15 -6.18
CA GLY A 291 4.53 -29.28 -6.26
C GLY A 291 4.16 -29.90 -4.91
N ASN A 292 3.79 -31.18 -4.94
CA ASN A 292 3.46 -31.98 -3.77
C ASN A 292 4.74 -32.51 -3.09
N ASP A 293 4.97 -32.14 -1.83
CA ASP A 293 6.15 -32.49 -1.06
C ASP A 293 6.24 -33.98 -0.69
N ARG A 294 5.11 -34.70 -0.68
CA ARG A 294 5.04 -36.16 -0.45
C ARG A 294 5.78 -37.01 -1.49
N LEU A 295 6.19 -36.39 -2.60
CA LEU A 295 7.00 -37.00 -3.67
C LEU A 295 8.50 -36.76 -3.48
N ILE A 296 8.92 -36.14 -2.37
CA ILE A 296 10.32 -35.85 -2.01
C ILE A 296 10.61 -36.52 -0.66
N ARG A 297 11.82 -37.05 -0.49
CA ARG A 297 12.30 -37.74 0.71
C ARG A 297 13.68 -37.25 1.12
N GLU A 298 14.06 -37.51 2.36
CA GLU A 298 15.46 -37.36 2.80
C GLU A 298 16.37 -38.27 1.98
N GLY A 299 17.56 -37.78 1.63
CA GLY A 299 18.52 -38.45 0.75
C GLY A 299 18.28 -38.25 -0.75
N ASP A 300 17.10 -37.77 -1.18
CA ASP A 300 16.80 -37.56 -2.60
C ASP A 300 17.81 -36.61 -3.26
N THR A 301 18.20 -36.94 -4.50
CA THR A 301 19.08 -36.07 -5.30
C THR A 301 18.32 -34.88 -5.85
N VAL A 302 18.90 -33.70 -5.71
CA VAL A 302 18.43 -32.43 -6.30
C VAL A 302 19.44 -31.97 -7.33
N LYS A 303 18.97 -31.44 -8.45
CA LYS A 303 19.78 -30.90 -9.54
C LYS A 303 19.43 -29.44 -9.81
N ARG A 304 20.43 -28.65 -10.18
CA ARG A 304 20.26 -27.29 -10.71
C ARG A 304 19.68 -27.32 -12.12
N THR A 305 18.94 -26.28 -12.48
CA THR A 305 18.55 -26.02 -13.88
C THR A 305 19.45 -24.98 -14.57
N GLY A 306 20.33 -24.30 -13.81
CA GLY A 306 21.18 -23.21 -14.30
C GLY A 306 20.43 -21.91 -14.60
N ASN A 307 19.13 -21.85 -14.34
CA ASN A 307 18.26 -20.74 -14.74
C ASN A 307 17.50 -20.14 -13.54
N ILE A 308 17.53 -18.81 -13.43
CA ILE A 308 16.59 -18.04 -12.60
C ILE A 308 15.18 -18.24 -13.16
N VAL A 309 14.19 -18.46 -12.28
CA VAL A 309 12.82 -18.86 -12.63
C VAL A 309 12.26 -18.04 -13.81
N ASP A 310 11.96 -18.74 -14.91
CA ASP A 310 11.48 -18.20 -16.17
C ASP A 310 10.30 -19.01 -16.73
N LEU A 311 9.59 -18.41 -17.70
CA LEU A 311 8.38 -18.96 -18.31
C LEU A 311 8.33 -18.64 -19.81
N PRO A 312 7.60 -19.43 -20.63
CA PRO A 312 7.29 -19.06 -22.00
C PRO A 312 6.51 -17.74 -22.06
N VAL A 313 6.82 -16.91 -23.06
CA VAL A 313 6.05 -15.71 -23.41
C VAL A 313 5.80 -15.63 -24.91
N GLY A 314 4.77 -14.89 -25.31
CA GLY A 314 4.44 -14.66 -26.71
C GLY A 314 2.94 -14.63 -26.97
N GLU A 315 2.56 -14.27 -28.20
CA GLU A 315 1.15 -14.20 -28.62
C GLU A 315 0.44 -15.57 -28.62
N ALA A 316 1.20 -16.67 -28.65
CA ALA A 316 0.71 -18.04 -28.48
C ALA A 316 0.06 -18.33 -27.11
N LEU A 317 0.14 -17.38 -26.15
CA LEU A 317 -0.56 -17.43 -24.87
C LEU A 317 -2.00 -16.87 -24.93
N LEU A 318 -2.36 -16.12 -25.98
CA LEU A 318 -3.70 -15.55 -26.12
C LEU A 318 -4.75 -16.66 -26.27
N GLY A 319 -5.84 -16.58 -25.51
CA GLY A 319 -6.86 -17.64 -25.45
C GLY A 319 -6.51 -18.83 -24.55
N ARG A 320 -5.34 -18.81 -23.88
CA ARG A 320 -4.84 -19.91 -23.04
C ARG A 320 -5.03 -19.65 -21.54
N VAL A 321 -5.13 -20.74 -20.77
CA VAL A 321 -5.03 -20.73 -19.30
C VAL A 321 -3.76 -21.46 -18.88
N ILE A 322 -2.92 -20.80 -18.09
CA ILE A 322 -1.59 -21.28 -17.68
C ILE A 322 -1.40 -21.25 -16.16
N ASP A 323 -0.51 -22.10 -15.65
CA ASP A 323 -0.03 -22.04 -14.27
C ASP A 323 1.06 -20.95 -14.07
N ALA A 324 1.55 -20.81 -12.83
CA ALA A 324 2.59 -19.82 -12.51
C ALA A 324 3.97 -20.10 -13.14
N LEU A 325 4.20 -21.27 -13.74
CA LEU A 325 5.43 -21.64 -14.47
C LEU A 325 5.24 -21.55 -16.00
N GLY A 326 4.02 -21.24 -16.46
CA GLY A 326 3.65 -21.14 -17.87
C GLY A 326 3.27 -22.46 -18.53
N ASN A 327 2.97 -23.51 -17.76
CA ASN A 327 2.41 -24.75 -18.30
C ASN A 327 0.91 -24.56 -18.60
N PRO A 328 0.38 -25.08 -19.73
CA PRO A 328 -1.05 -24.99 -20.03
C PRO A 328 -1.87 -25.90 -19.11
N ILE A 329 -2.96 -25.36 -18.56
CA ILE A 329 -3.91 -26.08 -17.69
C ILE A 329 -5.35 -26.10 -18.24
N ASP A 330 -5.56 -25.56 -19.45
CA ASP A 330 -6.84 -25.55 -20.18
C ASP A 330 -7.13 -26.84 -20.97
N GLY A 331 -6.19 -27.77 -21.04
CA GLY A 331 -6.30 -28.99 -21.86
C GLY A 331 -6.20 -28.76 -23.38
N LYS A 332 -6.00 -27.52 -23.85
CA LYS A 332 -5.96 -27.14 -25.29
C LYS A 332 -4.59 -27.44 -25.94
N GLY A 333 -3.90 -28.50 -25.50
CA GLY A 333 -2.57 -28.92 -25.97
C GLY A 333 -1.41 -28.07 -25.44
N PRO A 334 -0.16 -28.30 -25.93
CA PRO A 334 1.01 -27.50 -25.55
C PRO A 334 0.91 -26.04 -26.04
N ILE A 335 1.90 -25.21 -25.66
CA ILE A 335 2.01 -23.80 -26.07
C ILE A 335 3.22 -23.66 -27.00
N ALA A 336 3.01 -23.17 -28.22
CA ALA A 336 4.06 -22.94 -29.21
C ALA A 336 4.77 -21.58 -29.02
N ALA A 337 5.31 -21.34 -27.82
CA ALA A 337 6.07 -20.13 -27.51
C ALA A 337 7.55 -20.31 -27.87
N SER A 338 8.12 -19.32 -28.58
CA SER A 338 9.53 -19.30 -29.00
C SER A 338 10.44 -18.51 -28.04
N GLU A 339 9.88 -17.60 -27.24
CA GLU A 339 10.62 -16.75 -26.29
C GLU A 339 10.34 -17.20 -24.84
N ARG A 340 11.36 -17.09 -23.98
CA ARG A 340 11.23 -17.25 -22.53
C ARG A 340 11.71 -15.99 -21.83
N ARG A 341 11.01 -15.59 -20.77
CA ARG A 341 11.40 -14.47 -19.90
C ARG A 341 11.42 -14.90 -18.45
N ARG A 342 12.39 -14.36 -17.69
CA ARG A 342 12.43 -14.50 -16.23
C ARG A 342 11.13 -13.94 -15.64
N ALA A 343 10.55 -14.63 -14.66
CA ALA A 343 9.37 -14.13 -13.95
C ALA A 343 9.69 -12.81 -13.23
N GLN A 344 10.90 -12.72 -12.66
CA GLN A 344 11.38 -11.54 -11.95
C GLN A 344 12.35 -10.73 -12.81
N VAL A 345 11.90 -9.56 -13.25
CA VAL A 345 12.65 -8.59 -14.06
C VAL A 345 12.64 -7.24 -13.36
N LYS A 346 13.75 -6.48 -13.47
CA LYS A 346 13.86 -5.13 -12.92
C LYS A 346 12.91 -4.19 -13.67
N ALA A 347 12.10 -3.44 -12.92
CA ALA A 347 11.21 -2.41 -13.45
C ALA A 347 11.97 -1.37 -14.32
N PRO A 348 11.31 -0.78 -15.35
CA PRO A 348 11.88 0.33 -16.12
C PRO A 348 12.29 1.50 -15.21
N GLY A 349 13.49 2.06 -15.42
CA GLY A 349 13.93 3.26 -14.71
C GLY A 349 13.13 4.52 -15.08
N ILE A 350 13.60 5.71 -14.69
CA ILE A 350 12.91 6.98 -14.97
C ILE A 350 12.96 7.31 -16.48
N LEU A 351 14.16 7.37 -17.06
CA LEU A 351 14.38 7.75 -18.47
C LEU A 351 13.59 6.94 -19.54
N PRO A 352 13.37 5.61 -19.42
CA PRO A 352 12.57 4.86 -20.40
C PRO A 352 11.05 5.09 -20.34
N ARG A 353 10.52 5.79 -19.33
CA ARG A 353 9.07 6.04 -19.17
C ARG A 353 8.60 7.29 -19.94
N GLU A 354 7.31 7.35 -20.25
CA GLU A 354 6.61 8.56 -20.74
C GLU A 354 5.37 8.84 -19.89
N SER A 355 4.94 10.11 -19.82
CA SER A 355 3.78 10.52 -19.02
C SER A 355 2.48 9.88 -19.54
N VAL A 356 1.67 9.34 -18.63
CA VAL A 356 0.37 8.73 -18.96
C VAL A 356 -0.59 9.81 -19.48
N ARG A 357 -1.02 9.67 -20.74
CA ARG A 357 -1.89 10.62 -21.48
C ARG A 357 -2.96 9.93 -22.34
N GLU A 358 -2.93 8.61 -22.42
CA GLU A 358 -3.85 7.80 -23.21
C GLU A 358 -4.88 7.15 -22.26
N PRO A 359 -6.19 7.22 -22.53
CA PRO A 359 -7.20 6.61 -21.68
C PRO A 359 -7.18 5.08 -21.78
N MET A 360 -7.44 4.42 -20.66
CA MET A 360 -7.81 3.01 -20.56
C MET A 360 -9.28 2.95 -20.15
N LEU A 361 -10.17 2.92 -21.15
CA LEU A 361 -11.61 3.03 -20.93
C LEU A 361 -12.16 1.72 -20.35
N THR A 362 -12.72 1.80 -19.14
CA THR A 362 -13.35 0.65 -18.46
C THR A 362 -14.74 0.34 -19.00
N GLY A 363 -15.42 1.33 -19.58
CA GLY A 363 -16.83 1.22 -19.97
C GLY A 363 -17.78 1.40 -18.78
N ILE A 364 -17.27 1.73 -17.60
CA ILE A 364 -18.02 1.88 -16.36
C ILE A 364 -18.17 3.37 -16.05
N LYS A 365 -19.41 3.89 -16.09
CA LYS A 365 -19.74 5.32 -16.00
C LYS A 365 -19.01 6.04 -14.87
N CYS A 366 -19.05 5.49 -13.67
CA CYS A 366 -18.47 6.09 -12.47
C CYS A 366 -16.94 6.02 -12.40
N ILE A 367 -16.28 5.15 -13.17
CA ILE A 367 -14.81 5.08 -13.22
C ILE A 367 -14.31 6.07 -14.27
N ASP A 368 -14.74 5.92 -15.52
CA ASP A 368 -14.25 6.72 -16.65
C ASP A 368 -14.53 8.25 -16.44
N SER A 369 -15.57 8.62 -15.69
CA SER A 369 -15.90 10.02 -15.35
C SER A 369 -15.20 10.58 -14.10
N MET A 370 -15.06 9.83 -13.00
CA MET A 370 -14.61 10.37 -11.70
C MET A 370 -13.25 9.86 -11.21
N VAL A 371 -12.87 8.64 -11.57
CA VAL A 371 -11.59 8.00 -11.19
C VAL A 371 -10.96 7.33 -12.41
N PRO A 372 -10.59 8.14 -13.43
CA PRO A 372 -10.15 7.65 -14.73
C PRO A 372 -8.79 6.93 -14.64
N VAL A 373 -8.65 5.87 -15.42
CA VAL A 373 -7.43 5.07 -15.52
C VAL A 373 -6.78 5.28 -16.89
N GLY A 374 -5.48 5.57 -16.92
CA GLY A 374 -4.71 5.76 -18.14
C GLY A 374 -3.81 4.57 -18.48
N ARG A 375 -3.41 4.44 -19.75
CA ARG A 375 -2.52 3.37 -20.21
C ARG A 375 -1.13 3.50 -19.59
N GLY A 376 -0.75 2.52 -18.78
CA GLY A 376 0.48 2.54 -17.97
C GLY A 376 0.31 3.03 -16.53
N GLN A 377 -0.93 3.30 -16.08
CA GLN A 377 -1.27 3.60 -14.68
C GLN A 377 -1.43 2.31 -13.85
N ARG A 378 -1.38 2.45 -12.52
CA ARG A 378 -1.63 1.38 -11.54
C ARG A 378 -2.76 1.83 -10.61
N GLU A 379 -3.97 1.32 -10.80
CA GLU A 379 -5.15 1.74 -10.03
C GLU A 379 -5.68 0.61 -9.14
N LEU A 380 -5.68 0.82 -7.82
CA LEU A 380 -6.04 -0.22 -6.85
C LEU A 380 -7.56 -0.43 -6.75
N ILE A 381 -8.05 -1.63 -7.04
CA ILE A 381 -9.44 -2.01 -6.74
C ILE A 381 -9.47 -2.63 -5.34
N ILE A 382 -9.92 -1.85 -4.36
CA ILE A 382 -9.89 -2.21 -2.93
C ILE A 382 -11.30 -2.24 -2.34
N GLY A 383 -11.54 -3.18 -1.43
CA GLY A 383 -12.77 -3.23 -0.65
C GLY A 383 -13.06 -4.62 -0.14
N ASP A 384 -14.21 -4.76 0.53
CA ASP A 384 -14.55 -5.99 1.23
C ASP A 384 -14.88 -7.14 0.28
N ARG A 385 -15.03 -8.33 0.86
CA ARG A 385 -15.47 -9.53 0.17
C ARG A 385 -16.86 -9.31 -0.45
N GLN A 386 -17.08 -9.84 -1.66
CA GLN A 386 -18.35 -9.77 -2.41
C GLN A 386 -18.85 -8.37 -2.85
N THR A 387 -18.06 -7.30 -2.73
CA THR A 387 -18.47 -5.92 -3.15
C THR A 387 -18.42 -5.65 -4.67
N GLY A 388 -18.02 -6.64 -5.49
CA GLY A 388 -17.94 -6.53 -6.95
C GLY A 388 -16.54 -6.26 -7.54
N LYS A 389 -15.46 -6.41 -6.76
CA LYS A 389 -14.07 -6.16 -7.20
C LYS A 389 -13.72 -6.86 -8.54
N THR A 390 -13.91 -8.17 -8.62
CA THR A 390 -13.68 -8.97 -9.83
C THR A 390 -14.61 -8.59 -10.97
N SER A 391 -15.84 -8.16 -10.69
CA SER A 391 -16.80 -7.70 -11.71
C SER A 391 -16.34 -6.43 -12.42
N VAL A 392 -15.78 -5.46 -11.68
CA VAL A 392 -15.21 -4.23 -12.26
C VAL A 392 -14.05 -4.55 -13.21
N ALA A 393 -13.16 -5.45 -12.80
CA ALA A 393 -12.04 -5.89 -13.64
C ALA A 393 -12.50 -6.68 -14.87
N LEU A 394 -13.50 -7.57 -14.72
CA LEU A 394 -14.06 -8.35 -15.81
C LEU A 394 -14.78 -7.46 -16.84
N ASP A 395 -15.66 -6.55 -16.41
CA ASP A 395 -16.34 -5.59 -17.30
C ASP A 395 -15.33 -4.69 -18.04
N THR A 396 -14.22 -4.31 -17.38
CA THR A 396 -13.10 -3.60 -17.99
C THR A 396 -12.44 -4.41 -19.11
N ILE A 397 -12.19 -5.71 -18.91
CA ILE A 397 -11.66 -6.61 -19.95
C ILE A 397 -12.66 -6.72 -21.11
N LEU A 398 -13.94 -6.97 -20.81
CA LEU A 398 -15.00 -7.11 -21.83
C LEU A 398 -15.16 -5.86 -22.70
N ASN A 399 -14.94 -4.66 -22.14
CA ASN A 399 -15.00 -3.42 -22.91
C ASN A 399 -13.97 -3.35 -24.05
N GLN A 400 -12.79 -3.99 -23.89
CA GLN A 400 -11.67 -3.85 -24.81
C GLN A 400 -11.93 -4.49 -26.18
N LYS A 401 -12.89 -5.41 -26.27
CA LYS A 401 -13.33 -6.06 -27.51
C LYS A 401 -13.53 -5.08 -28.67
N LYS A 402 -14.13 -3.91 -28.39
CA LYS A 402 -14.44 -2.84 -29.34
C LYS A 402 -13.22 -2.30 -30.11
N TRP A 403 -12.02 -2.45 -29.56
CA TRP A 403 -10.76 -2.09 -30.22
C TRP A 403 -9.94 -3.32 -30.65
N ASN A 404 -10.04 -4.43 -29.93
CA ASN A 404 -9.32 -5.67 -30.24
C ASN A 404 -9.84 -6.37 -31.51
N ASP A 405 -11.14 -6.28 -31.79
CA ASP A 405 -11.75 -6.68 -33.07
C ASP A 405 -11.43 -5.69 -34.22
N GLY A 406 -10.74 -4.58 -33.92
CA GLY A 406 -10.38 -3.52 -34.87
C GLY A 406 -9.01 -3.72 -35.53
N THR A 407 -8.76 -2.93 -36.59
CA THR A 407 -7.51 -2.96 -37.37
C THR A 407 -6.37 -2.15 -36.75
N GLU A 408 -6.66 -1.16 -35.91
CA GLU A 408 -5.66 -0.25 -35.33
C GLU A 408 -4.94 -0.87 -34.13
N GLU A 409 -3.75 -1.44 -34.35
CA GLU A 409 -2.93 -2.09 -33.30
C GLU A 409 -2.63 -1.19 -32.09
N SER A 410 -2.43 0.11 -32.31
CA SER A 410 -2.21 1.10 -31.23
C SER A 410 -3.43 1.32 -30.33
N LYS A 411 -4.65 1.00 -30.79
CA LYS A 411 -5.87 1.11 -29.97
C LYS A 411 -6.18 -0.19 -29.23
N LYS A 412 -5.63 -1.34 -29.64
CA LYS A 412 -5.81 -2.62 -28.95
C LYS A 412 -5.27 -2.59 -27.51
N LEU A 413 -5.78 -3.50 -26.69
CA LEU A 413 -5.37 -3.72 -25.31
C LEU A 413 -5.47 -5.22 -24.97
N TYR A 414 -4.32 -5.89 -24.92
CA TYR A 414 -4.20 -7.29 -24.55
C TYR A 414 -4.38 -7.45 -23.03
N CYS A 415 -5.11 -8.46 -22.58
CA CYS A 415 -5.51 -8.61 -21.18
C CYS A 415 -4.82 -9.79 -20.51
N VAL A 416 -4.35 -9.62 -19.28
CA VAL A 416 -3.75 -10.68 -18.45
C VAL A 416 -4.47 -10.70 -17.10
N TYR A 417 -5.22 -11.76 -16.81
CA TYR A 417 -5.88 -11.93 -15.51
C TYR A 417 -5.12 -12.95 -14.67
N VAL A 418 -4.61 -12.53 -13.52
CA VAL A 418 -3.85 -13.36 -12.59
C VAL A 418 -4.74 -13.74 -11.40
N ALA A 419 -5.21 -14.97 -11.36
CA ALA A 419 -5.97 -15.53 -10.24
C ALA A 419 -4.99 -16.12 -9.20
N VAL A 420 -4.93 -15.52 -8.02
CA VAL A 420 -4.06 -15.93 -6.91
C VAL A 420 -4.92 -16.45 -5.76
N GLY A 421 -4.70 -17.70 -5.34
CA GLY A 421 -5.42 -18.32 -4.22
C GLY A 421 -6.94 -18.41 -4.39
N GLN A 422 -7.44 -18.26 -5.62
CA GLN A 422 -8.87 -18.37 -5.95
C GLN A 422 -9.30 -19.84 -6.06
N LYS A 423 -10.61 -20.10 -5.96
CA LYS A 423 -11.16 -21.46 -6.18
C LYS A 423 -11.17 -21.78 -7.68
N ARG A 424 -10.77 -23.00 -8.05
CA ARG A 424 -10.79 -23.50 -9.46
C ARG A 424 -12.15 -23.30 -10.15
N SER A 425 -13.26 -23.52 -9.44
CA SER A 425 -14.62 -23.28 -9.95
C SER A 425 -14.86 -21.81 -10.34
N THR A 426 -14.33 -20.86 -9.56
CA THR A 426 -14.48 -19.42 -9.82
C THR A 426 -13.62 -18.98 -10.99
N VAL A 427 -12.41 -19.54 -11.14
CA VAL A 427 -11.56 -19.30 -12.32
C VAL A 427 -12.20 -19.89 -13.58
N ALA A 428 -12.78 -21.09 -13.50
CA ALA A 428 -13.49 -21.71 -14.61
C ALA A 428 -14.72 -20.89 -15.04
N GLN A 429 -15.52 -20.39 -14.08
CA GLN A 429 -16.64 -19.47 -14.36
C GLN A 429 -16.17 -18.16 -15.01
N PHE A 430 -15.05 -17.59 -14.54
CA PHE A 430 -14.47 -16.37 -15.11
C PHE A 430 -14.01 -16.58 -16.57
N VAL A 431 -13.33 -17.69 -16.85
CA VAL A 431 -12.94 -18.09 -18.21
C VAL A 431 -14.17 -18.31 -19.08
N GLN A 432 -15.19 -19.03 -18.59
CA GLN A 432 -16.45 -19.24 -19.30
C GLN A 432 -17.10 -17.90 -19.69
N THR A 433 -17.22 -16.94 -18.78
CA THR A 433 -17.78 -15.61 -19.11
C THR A 433 -16.93 -14.84 -20.13
N LEU A 434 -15.60 -15.01 -20.13
CA LEU A 434 -14.72 -14.47 -21.17
C LEU A 434 -14.87 -15.20 -22.51
N GLU A 435 -15.21 -16.49 -22.55
CA GLU A 435 -15.51 -17.22 -23.79
C GLU A 435 -16.91 -16.88 -24.33
N GLU A 436 -17.93 -16.78 -23.47
CA GLU A 436 -19.31 -16.40 -23.81
C GLU A 436 -19.41 -14.98 -24.40
N ASN A 437 -18.59 -14.05 -23.92
CA ASN A 437 -18.50 -12.68 -24.48
C ASN A 437 -17.42 -12.56 -25.58
N ASP A 438 -16.72 -13.66 -25.88
CA ASP A 438 -15.69 -13.75 -26.93
C ASP A 438 -14.56 -12.73 -26.72
N ALA A 439 -14.10 -12.66 -25.46
CA ALA A 439 -12.99 -11.85 -24.96
C ALA A 439 -11.70 -12.66 -24.71
N MET A 440 -11.78 -14.00 -24.65
CA MET A 440 -10.58 -14.85 -24.52
C MET A 440 -9.56 -14.67 -25.67
N LYS A 441 -10.01 -14.30 -26.88
CA LYS A 441 -9.15 -14.03 -28.06
C LYS A 441 -7.96 -13.12 -27.81
N TYR A 442 -8.10 -12.16 -26.89
CA TYR A 442 -7.08 -11.18 -26.52
C TYR A 442 -6.66 -11.28 -25.04
N SER A 443 -7.08 -12.34 -24.35
CA SER A 443 -6.85 -12.53 -22.92
C SER A 443 -5.97 -13.74 -22.62
N VAL A 444 -5.11 -13.63 -21.61
CA VAL A 444 -4.35 -14.72 -21.00
C VAL A 444 -4.80 -14.85 -19.55
N VAL A 445 -5.05 -16.07 -19.08
CA VAL A 445 -5.36 -16.32 -17.66
C VAL A 445 -4.20 -17.07 -17.01
N VAL A 446 -3.57 -16.45 -16.02
CA VAL A 446 -2.56 -17.08 -15.15
C VAL A 446 -3.25 -17.49 -13.85
N ALA A 447 -3.30 -18.77 -13.54
CA ALA A 447 -3.98 -19.25 -12.33
C ALA A 447 -3.00 -20.00 -11.42
N ALA A 448 -2.82 -19.50 -10.20
CA ALA A 448 -2.28 -20.25 -9.08
C ALA A 448 -3.39 -20.41 -8.04
N THR A 449 -4.12 -21.52 -8.10
CA THR A 449 -5.38 -21.68 -7.37
C THR A 449 -5.17 -22.16 -5.92
N ALA A 450 -6.19 -22.04 -5.07
CA ALA A 450 -6.11 -22.36 -3.64
C ALA A 450 -5.68 -23.80 -3.30
N SER A 451 -5.71 -24.72 -4.28
CA SER A 451 -5.26 -26.10 -4.14
C SER A 451 -3.78 -26.32 -4.50
N GLU A 452 -3.06 -25.28 -4.93
CA GLU A 452 -1.64 -25.33 -5.30
C GLU A 452 -0.74 -24.74 -4.22
N ALA A 453 0.53 -25.15 -4.22
CA ALA A 453 1.50 -24.77 -3.21
C ALA A 453 1.72 -23.25 -3.14
N ALA A 454 1.96 -22.73 -1.93
CA ALA A 454 2.17 -21.30 -1.68
C ALA A 454 3.24 -20.64 -2.60
N PRO A 455 4.35 -21.31 -2.99
CA PRO A 455 5.32 -20.75 -3.93
C PRO A 455 4.76 -20.44 -5.34
N LEU A 456 3.76 -21.20 -5.82
CA LEU A 456 3.06 -20.88 -7.08
C LEU A 456 2.17 -19.64 -6.91
N GLN A 457 1.47 -19.52 -5.77
CA GLN A 457 0.63 -18.37 -5.46
C GLN A 457 1.46 -17.07 -5.28
N TYR A 458 2.65 -17.18 -4.68
CA TYR A 458 3.66 -16.12 -4.63
C TYR A 458 4.15 -15.71 -6.04
N LEU A 459 4.41 -16.69 -6.91
CA LEU A 459 5.05 -16.48 -8.21
C LEU A 459 4.08 -15.94 -9.29
N ALA A 460 2.82 -16.35 -9.28
CA ALA A 460 1.87 -16.07 -10.37
C ALA A 460 1.78 -14.60 -10.81
N PRO A 461 1.77 -13.58 -9.90
CA PRO A 461 1.81 -12.17 -10.32
C PRO A 461 3.08 -11.77 -11.07
N PHE A 462 4.25 -12.31 -10.70
CA PHE A 462 5.50 -12.06 -11.41
C PHE A 462 5.51 -12.68 -12.81
N SER A 463 4.96 -13.89 -12.93
CA SER A 463 4.75 -14.57 -14.22
C SER A 463 3.74 -13.84 -15.11
N GLY A 464 2.61 -13.39 -14.56
CA GLY A 464 1.66 -12.51 -15.26
C GLY A 464 2.32 -11.22 -15.74
N CYS A 465 3.13 -10.57 -14.91
CA CYS A 465 3.92 -9.41 -15.34
C CYS A 465 4.84 -9.75 -16.53
N ALA A 466 5.56 -10.87 -16.52
CA ALA A 466 6.43 -11.23 -17.65
C ALA A 466 5.66 -11.39 -18.98
N VAL A 467 4.43 -11.89 -18.93
CA VAL A 467 3.51 -11.96 -20.09
C VAL A 467 3.06 -10.54 -20.53
N GLY A 468 2.65 -9.68 -19.59
CA GLY A 468 2.28 -8.29 -19.89
C GLY A 468 3.44 -7.43 -20.41
N GLU A 469 4.66 -7.69 -19.92
CA GLU A 469 5.89 -7.03 -20.36
C GLU A 469 6.28 -7.40 -21.79
N TYR A 470 6.00 -8.64 -22.23
CA TYR A 470 6.18 -9.02 -23.65
C TYR A 470 5.39 -8.09 -24.58
N PHE A 471 4.15 -7.75 -24.25
CA PHE A 471 3.37 -6.79 -25.03
C PHE A 471 3.92 -5.35 -24.88
N ARG A 472 4.22 -4.90 -23.65
CA ARG A 472 4.78 -3.56 -23.36
C ARG A 472 6.04 -3.28 -24.19
N ASP A 473 6.97 -4.22 -24.21
CA ASP A 473 8.30 -4.02 -24.80
C ASP A 473 8.29 -4.16 -26.34
N ASN A 474 7.29 -4.84 -26.90
CA ASN A 474 7.03 -4.93 -28.34
C ASN A 474 6.10 -3.79 -28.86
N GLY A 475 6.02 -2.66 -28.14
CA GLY A 475 5.24 -1.48 -28.55
C GLY A 475 3.72 -1.63 -28.44
N LYS A 476 3.21 -2.74 -27.89
CA LYS A 476 1.79 -3.01 -27.70
C LYS A 476 1.33 -2.55 -26.31
N HIS A 477 0.01 -2.55 -26.09
CA HIS A 477 -0.58 -2.19 -24.82
C HIS A 477 -1.16 -3.42 -24.11
N ALA A 478 -0.84 -3.57 -22.83
CA ALA A 478 -1.39 -4.59 -21.95
C ALA A 478 -2.15 -3.98 -20.76
N LEU A 479 -3.17 -4.70 -20.32
CA LEU A 479 -3.86 -4.57 -19.04
C LEU A 479 -3.58 -5.83 -18.22
N ILE A 480 -3.09 -5.68 -16.99
CA ILE A 480 -2.90 -6.78 -16.05
C ILE A 480 -3.77 -6.58 -14.80
N VAL A 481 -4.47 -7.64 -14.40
CA VAL A 481 -5.33 -7.69 -13.20
C VAL A 481 -4.75 -8.73 -12.24
N PHE A 482 -4.67 -8.40 -10.95
CA PHE A 482 -4.22 -9.35 -9.92
C PHE A 482 -5.35 -9.59 -8.91
N ASP A 483 -5.93 -10.79 -8.89
CA ASP A 483 -7.08 -11.16 -8.05
C ASP A 483 -6.71 -12.32 -7.10
N ASP A 484 -6.14 -12.09 -5.91
CA ASP A 484 -5.81 -10.78 -5.34
C ASP A 484 -4.41 -10.75 -4.69
N LEU A 485 -3.89 -9.54 -4.44
CA LEU A 485 -2.57 -9.37 -3.84
C LEU A 485 -2.56 -9.68 -2.33
N SER A 486 -3.72 -9.63 -1.66
CA SER A 486 -3.86 -10.04 -0.26
C SER A 486 -3.48 -11.52 -0.08
N LYS A 487 -3.91 -12.40 -1.00
CA LYS A 487 -3.54 -13.81 -1.03
C LYS A 487 -2.07 -14.03 -1.40
N GLN A 488 -1.49 -13.24 -2.31
CA GLN A 488 -0.04 -13.27 -2.59
C GLN A 488 0.79 -12.95 -1.33
N ALA A 489 0.39 -11.92 -0.57
CA ALA A 489 1.05 -11.54 0.68
C ALA A 489 0.97 -12.65 1.74
N VAL A 490 -0.19 -13.33 1.87
CA VAL A 490 -0.38 -14.48 2.77
C VAL A 490 0.51 -15.66 2.37
N ALA A 491 0.61 -15.97 1.07
CA ALA A 491 1.52 -17.00 0.57
C ALA A 491 2.99 -16.67 0.87
N TYR A 492 3.42 -15.42 0.65
CA TYR A 492 4.79 -14.99 0.98
C TYR A 492 5.07 -15.03 2.50
N ARG A 493 4.07 -14.73 3.33
CA ARG A 493 4.16 -14.88 4.79
C ARG A 493 4.35 -16.34 5.20
N GLN A 494 3.57 -17.27 4.64
CA GLN A 494 3.73 -18.71 4.91
C GLN A 494 5.15 -19.19 4.55
N MET A 495 5.62 -18.88 3.35
CA MET A 495 6.97 -19.24 2.90
C MET A 495 8.06 -18.67 3.81
N SER A 496 7.94 -17.40 4.20
CA SER A 496 8.96 -16.72 5.03
C SER A 496 9.04 -17.28 6.45
N LEU A 497 7.89 -17.59 7.07
CA LEU A 497 7.83 -18.19 8.41
C LEU A 497 8.42 -19.61 8.41
N LEU A 498 8.13 -20.42 7.39
CA LEU A 498 8.68 -21.78 7.25
C LEU A 498 10.20 -21.75 6.92
N LEU A 499 10.66 -20.77 6.14
CA LEU A 499 12.10 -20.44 5.97
C LEU A 499 12.74 -19.83 7.24
N ARG A 500 12.00 -19.74 8.36
CA ARG A 500 12.43 -19.18 9.65
C ARG A 500 12.98 -17.75 9.57
N ARG A 501 12.55 -16.96 8.58
CA ARG A 501 12.86 -15.53 8.48
C ARG A 501 12.14 -14.77 9.62
N PRO A 502 12.79 -13.83 10.31
CA PRO A 502 12.13 -13.06 11.37
C PRO A 502 10.89 -12.30 10.86
N PRO A 503 9.71 -12.47 11.48
CA PRO A 503 8.50 -11.73 11.11
C PRO A 503 8.47 -10.33 11.73
N GLY A 504 7.74 -9.42 11.09
CA GLY A 504 7.39 -8.10 11.58
C GLY A 504 5.89 -7.95 11.91
N ARG A 505 5.31 -6.78 11.61
CA ARG A 505 3.89 -6.46 11.85
C ARG A 505 2.97 -7.50 11.20
N GLU A 506 1.91 -7.89 11.91
CA GLU A 506 0.89 -8.87 11.46
C GLU A 506 1.52 -10.20 10.98
N ALA A 507 2.66 -10.56 11.56
CA ALA A 507 3.53 -11.69 11.22
C ALA A 507 4.05 -11.74 9.77
N TYR A 508 3.88 -10.68 8.98
CA TYR A 508 4.45 -10.59 7.62
C TYR A 508 5.98 -10.41 7.67
N PRO A 509 6.72 -10.87 6.66
CA PRO A 509 8.15 -10.62 6.57
C PRO A 509 8.44 -9.12 6.34
N GLY A 510 9.59 -8.65 6.80
CA GLY A 510 9.94 -7.22 6.76
C GLY A 510 10.04 -6.61 5.35
N ASP A 511 10.18 -7.45 4.32
CA ASP A 511 10.26 -7.07 2.91
C ASP A 511 8.92 -7.25 2.15
N VAL A 512 7.78 -7.42 2.83
CA VAL A 512 6.46 -7.52 2.16
C VAL A 512 6.09 -6.25 1.37
N PHE A 513 6.65 -5.09 1.71
CA PHE A 513 6.55 -3.89 0.88
C PHE A 513 7.35 -4.03 -0.43
N TYR A 514 8.52 -4.65 -0.38
CA TYR A 514 9.36 -4.90 -1.55
C TYR A 514 8.71 -5.88 -2.53
N LEU A 515 7.97 -6.88 -2.02
CA LEU A 515 7.16 -7.81 -2.82
C LEU A 515 6.24 -7.07 -3.81
N HIS A 516 5.38 -6.18 -3.31
CA HIS A 516 4.38 -5.50 -4.13
C HIS A 516 4.95 -4.30 -4.91
N SER A 517 5.93 -3.57 -4.36
CA SER A 517 6.56 -2.47 -5.09
C SER A 517 7.36 -2.96 -6.31
N ARG A 518 8.18 -4.01 -6.18
CA ARG A 518 8.91 -4.60 -7.32
C ARG A 518 8.01 -5.29 -8.35
N LEU A 519 6.79 -5.67 -7.95
CA LEU A 519 5.74 -6.14 -8.83
C LEU A 519 5.08 -4.99 -9.62
N LEU A 520 4.55 -3.99 -8.92
CA LEU A 520 3.71 -2.95 -9.50
C LEU A 520 4.50 -1.87 -10.26
N GLU A 521 5.75 -1.59 -9.90
CA GLU A 521 6.62 -0.66 -10.66
C GLU A 521 7.00 -1.16 -12.07
N ARG A 522 6.73 -2.43 -12.40
CA ARG A 522 6.90 -2.94 -13.79
C ARG A 522 5.82 -2.43 -14.73
N SER A 523 4.66 -2.04 -14.20
CA SER A 523 3.58 -1.43 -14.95
C SER A 523 3.86 0.05 -15.17
N ALA A 524 4.12 0.40 -16.44
CA ALA A 524 4.43 1.75 -16.87
C ALA A 524 4.07 1.95 -18.35
N LYS A 525 3.98 3.21 -18.78
CA LYS A 525 4.02 3.65 -20.17
C LYS A 525 5.47 3.86 -20.59
N MET A 526 5.93 3.17 -21.63
CA MET A 526 7.26 3.33 -22.20
C MET A 526 7.29 4.54 -23.15
N ASN A 527 8.46 5.15 -23.30
CA ASN A 527 8.65 6.25 -24.25
C ASN A 527 8.73 5.77 -25.70
N ARG A 528 8.52 6.70 -26.64
CA ARG A 528 8.52 6.42 -28.10
C ARG A 528 9.80 5.79 -28.66
N LYS A 529 10.97 5.95 -28.00
CA LYS A 529 12.21 5.31 -28.44
C LYS A 529 12.22 3.81 -28.14
N LEU A 530 11.37 3.36 -27.21
CA LEU A 530 11.16 1.96 -26.83
C LEU A 530 9.76 1.49 -27.26
N GLY A 531 9.36 1.85 -28.48
CA GLY A 531 8.09 1.44 -29.09
C GLY A 531 6.82 2.13 -28.55
N GLY A 532 6.88 2.84 -27.42
CA GLY A 532 5.72 3.53 -26.85
C GLY A 532 4.65 2.64 -26.22
N GLY A 533 4.92 1.34 -26.03
CA GLY A 533 4.00 0.38 -25.43
C GLY A 533 3.74 0.65 -23.94
N SER A 534 2.79 -0.07 -23.34
CA SER A 534 2.43 0.15 -21.92
C SER A 534 1.88 -1.10 -21.24
N MET A 535 2.19 -1.29 -19.96
CA MET A 535 1.47 -2.23 -19.09
C MET A 535 0.72 -1.47 -18.00
N THR A 536 -0.61 -1.59 -17.99
CA THR A 536 -1.53 -0.94 -17.03
C THR A 536 -1.92 -1.96 -15.97
N ALA A 537 -1.89 -1.64 -14.68
CA ALA A 537 -2.24 -2.59 -13.61
C ALA A 537 -3.51 -2.22 -12.86
N LEU A 538 -4.35 -3.24 -12.62
CA LEU A 538 -5.48 -3.21 -11.68
C LEU A 538 -5.24 -4.27 -10.59
N PRO A 539 -4.40 -4.01 -9.58
CA PRO A 539 -4.31 -4.88 -8.42
C PRO A 539 -5.63 -4.86 -7.65
N ILE A 540 -6.08 -6.04 -7.21
CA ILE A 540 -7.19 -6.19 -6.28
C ILE A 540 -6.64 -6.42 -4.88
N ILE A 541 -7.28 -5.80 -3.87
CA ILE A 541 -7.07 -6.06 -2.45
C ILE A 541 -8.41 -6.36 -1.78
N GLU A 542 -8.45 -7.41 -0.97
CA GLU A 542 -9.56 -7.69 -0.06
C GLU A 542 -9.25 -7.12 1.33
N THR A 543 -10.06 -6.14 1.75
CA THR A 543 -10.11 -5.65 3.14
C THR A 543 -10.94 -6.57 4.02
N GLN A 544 -10.87 -6.38 5.34
CA GLN A 544 -11.71 -7.08 6.31
C GLN A 544 -12.51 -6.02 7.09
N GLY A 545 -13.84 -6.01 6.91
CA GLY A 545 -14.73 -5.08 7.62
C GLY A 545 -14.50 -3.60 7.29
N GLY A 546 -14.11 -3.30 6.05
CA GLY A 546 -13.83 -1.94 5.56
C GLY A 546 -12.46 -1.39 5.94
N ASP A 547 -11.65 -2.11 6.74
CA ASP A 547 -10.39 -1.57 7.24
C ASP A 547 -9.31 -1.41 6.15
N VAL A 548 -8.93 -0.15 5.92
CA VAL A 548 -7.83 0.27 5.04
C VAL A 548 -6.51 0.52 5.80
N SER A 549 -6.53 0.55 7.13
CA SER A 549 -5.36 0.78 8.01
C SER A 549 -4.56 -0.48 8.34
N ALA A 550 -5.10 -1.66 8.00
CA ALA A 550 -4.36 -2.92 7.94
C ALA A 550 -3.11 -2.81 7.05
N TYR A 551 -2.08 -3.60 7.37
CA TYR A 551 -0.73 -3.37 6.86
C TYR A 551 -0.61 -3.53 5.33
N ILE A 552 -1.23 -4.55 4.74
CA ILE A 552 -1.16 -4.79 3.29
C ILE A 552 -1.95 -3.75 2.47
N PRO A 553 -3.22 -3.41 2.80
CA PRO A 553 -3.91 -2.26 2.19
C PRO A 553 -3.10 -0.97 2.22
N THR A 554 -2.58 -0.57 3.40
CA THR A 554 -1.79 0.65 3.55
C THR A 554 -0.56 0.65 2.63
N ASN A 555 0.18 -0.47 2.60
CA ASN A 555 1.34 -0.62 1.72
C ASN A 555 0.95 -0.43 0.23
N VAL A 556 -0.10 -1.10 -0.25
CA VAL A 556 -0.45 -1.04 -1.68
C VAL A 556 -1.03 0.32 -2.09
N ILE A 557 -1.83 0.97 -1.24
CA ILE A 557 -2.32 2.36 -1.46
C ILE A 557 -1.16 3.34 -1.66
N SER A 558 -0.05 3.17 -0.94
CA SER A 558 1.14 4.02 -1.11
C SER A 558 1.90 3.78 -2.42
N ILE A 559 1.77 2.58 -3.01
CA ILE A 559 2.48 2.15 -4.24
C ILE A 559 1.68 2.48 -5.51
N THR A 560 0.35 2.39 -5.47
CA THR A 560 -0.50 2.65 -6.65
C THR A 560 -0.69 4.14 -6.93
N ASP A 561 -1.02 4.46 -8.19
CA ASP A 561 -1.31 5.83 -8.64
C ASP A 561 -2.70 6.32 -8.19
N GLY A 562 -3.47 5.45 -7.55
CA GLY A 562 -4.84 5.73 -7.12
C GLY A 562 -5.53 4.50 -6.55
N GLN A 563 -6.79 4.69 -6.17
CA GLN A 563 -7.66 3.62 -5.69
C GLN A 563 -9.14 3.83 -6.05
N ILE A 564 -9.83 2.73 -6.26
CA ILE A 564 -11.27 2.57 -6.42
C ILE A 564 -11.77 1.75 -5.23
N PHE A 565 -12.42 2.41 -4.28
CA PHE A 565 -12.89 1.80 -3.03
C PHE A 565 -14.35 1.32 -3.17
N LEU A 566 -14.58 0.02 -2.99
CA LEU A 566 -15.89 -0.63 -3.10
C LEU A 566 -16.48 -0.98 -1.73
N GLU A 567 -17.59 -0.34 -1.38
CA GLU A 567 -18.24 -0.47 -0.07
C GLU A 567 -19.39 -1.46 -0.07
N ALA A 568 -19.43 -2.32 0.95
CA ALA A 568 -20.55 -3.24 1.16
C ALA A 568 -21.88 -2.50 1.38
N GLU A 569 -21.87 -1.39 2.14
CA GLU A 569 -23.07 -0.61 2.42
C GLU A 569 -23.72 -0.04 1.15
N LEU A 570 -22.91 0.54 0.24
CA LEU A 570 -23.41 1.04 -1.05
C LEU A 570 -23.98 -0.10 -1.91
N PHE A 571 -23.34 -1.28 -1.91
CA PHE A 571 -23.80 -2.46 -2.63
C PHE A 571 -25.17 -2.97 -2.15
N PHE A 572 -25.41 -2.90 -0.83
CA PHE A 572 -26.70 -3.25 -0.21
C PHE A 572 -27.76 -2.16 -0.40
N LYS A 573 -27.38 -0.87 -0.40
CA LYS A 573 -28.24 0.26 -0.84
C LYS A 573 -28.57 0.25 -2.34
N GLY A 574 -28.13 -0.77 -3.09
CA GLY A 574 -28.44 -0.93 -4.51
C GLY A 574 -27.63 -0.01 -5.45
N ILE A 575 -26.58 0.64 -4.94
CA ILE A 575 -25.62 1.39 -5.77
C ILE A 575 -24.60 0.38 -6.29
N ARG A 576 -24.63 0.12 -7.59
CA ARG A 576 -23.78 -0.90 -8.25
C ARG A 576 -23.24 -0.33 -9.57
N PRO A 577 -21.92 -0.37 -9.82
CA PRO A 577 -20.86 -0.80 -8.90
C PRO A 577 -20.74 0.13 -7.68
N ALA A 578 -20.27 -0.43 -6.56
CA ALA A 578 -20.44 0.16 -5.23
C ALA A 578 -19.33 1.15 -4.82
N ILE A 579 -18.98 2.09 -5.71
CA ILE A 579 -17.82 2.98 -5.55
C ILE A 579 -18.07 4.10 -4.51
N ASN A 580 -17.17 4.26 -3.54
CA ASN A 580 -17.12 5.47 -2.71
C ASN A 580 -16.42 6.61 -3.48
N VAL A 581 -17.18 7.65 -3.83
CA VAL A 581 -16.68 8.80 -4.61
C VAL A 581 -15.68 9.67 -3.85
N GLY A 582 -15.77 9.74 -2.52
CA GLY A 582 -14.84 10.50 -1.67
C GLY A 582 -13.51 9.78 -1.46
N LEU A 583 -13.56 8.48 -1.13
CA LEU A 583 -12.37 7.67 -0.84
C LEU A 583 -11.62 7.19 -2.10
N SER A 584 -12.28 7.16 -3.25
CA SER A 584 -11.65 6.77 -4.53
C SER A 584 -10.99 7.97 -5.21
N VAL A 585 -9.75 7.81 -5.70
CA VAL A 585 -8.99 8.89 -6.37
C VAL A 585 -7.94 8.31 -7.33
N SER A 586 -7.82 8.91 -8.51
CA SER A 586 -6.76 8.66 -9.49
C SER A 586 -5.85 9.89 -9.51
N ARG A 587 -4.55 9.73 -9.17
CA ARG A 587 -3.57 10.84 -9.09
C ARG A 587 -3.14 11.34 -10.47
N VAL A 588 -3.28 10.52 -11.52
CA VAL A 588 -3.15 10.95 -12.92
C VAL A 588 -4.35 11.83 -13.31
N GLY A 589 -5.53 11.46 -12.82
CA GLY A 589 -6.76 12.25 -12.91
C GLY A 589 -7.12 12.60 -14.35
N SER A 590 -7.50 13.87 -14.58
CA SER A 590 -8.00 14.34 -15.89
C SER A 590 -6.96 14.33 -17.04
N HIS A 591 -5.72 13.87 -16.82
CA HIS A 591 -4.77 13.56 -17.89
C HIS A 591 -5.02 12.19 -18.53
N ALA A 592 -5.73 11.29 -17.83
CA ALA A 592 -6.15 9.99 -18.32
C ALA A 592 -7.54 10.00 -19.00
N GLN A 593 -8.18 11.17 -19.16
CA GLN A 593 -9.50 11.30 -19.78
C GLN A 593 -9.44 11.79 -21.22
N THR A 594 -10.44 11.43 -22.01
CA THR A 594 -10.71 12.12 -23.28
C THR A 594 -11.17 13.55 -23.02
N LYS A 595 -10.97 14.45 -23.99
CA LYS A 595 -11.39 15.85 -23.87
C LYS A 595 -12.91 15.96 -23.70
N SER A 596 -13.66 15.11 -24.38
CA SER A 596 -15.12 15.00 -24.25
C SER A 596 -15.58 14.73 -22.82
N MET A 597 -15.01 13.70 -22.16
CA MET A 597 -15.36 13.37 -20.77
C MET A 597 -14.86 14.44 -19.80
N LYS A 598 -13.63 14.96 -19.98
CA LYS A 598 -13.06 16.02 -19.14
C LYS A 598 -13.90 17.30 -19.13
N LYS A 599 -14.47 17.69 -20.28
CA LYS A 599 -15.34 18.88 -20.42
C LYS A 599 -16.64 18.79 -19.59
N ILE A 600 -17.18 17.58 -19.37
CA ILE A 600 -18.48 17.38 -18.70
C ILE A 600 -18.36 16.87 -17.26
N ALA A 601 -17.33 16.07 -16.94
CA ALA A 601 -17.22 15.39 -15.66
C ALA A 601 -16.45 16.18 -14.60
N GLY A 602 -15.78 17.28 -14.97
CA GLY A 602 -14.86 18.02 -14.09
C GLY A 602 -15.47 18.48 -12.76
N SER A 603 -16.75 18.87 -12.74
CA SER A 603 -17.48 19.23 -11.51
C SER A 603 -18.18 18.04 -10.84
N MET A 604 -18.37 16.93 -11.54
CA MET A 604 -19.22 15.81 -11.10
C MET A 604 -18.73 15.16 -9.81
N LYS A 605 -17.40 14.96 -9.68
CA LYS A 605 -16.82 14.38 -8.46
C LYS A 605 -16.99 15.30 -7.24
N LEU A 606 -16.74 16.59 -7.40
CA LEU A 606 -16.92 17.59 -6.33
C LEU A 606 -18.38 17.63 -5.86
N TYR A 607 -19.30 17.67 -6.82
CA TYR A 607 -20.75 17.70 -6.54
C TYR A 607 -21.22 16.44 -5.79
N LEU A 608 -20.72 15.26 -6.15
CA LEU A 608 -21.05 14.01 -5.47
C LEU A 608 -20.34 13.83 -4.11
N ALA A 609 -19.23 14.53 -3.87
CA ALA A 609 -18.63 14.62 -2.54
C ALA A 609 -19.46 15.51 -1.60
N GLN A 610 -19.77 16.75 -2.03
CA GLN A 610 -20.64 17.69 -1.32
C GLN A 610 -22.03 17.07 -1.03
N TYR A 611 -22.61 16.37 -2.01
CA TYR A 611 -23.86 15.63 -1.82
C TYR A 611 -23.76 14.60 -0.69
N ARG A 612 -22.67 13.83 -0.57
CA ARG A 612 -22.53 12.81 0.49
C ARG A 612 -22.41 13.43 1.88
N GLU A 613 -21.64 14.51 1.99
CA GLU A 613 -21.48 15.29 3.23
C GLU A 613 -22.84 15.81 3.70
N VAL A 614 -23.56 16.53 2.84
CA VAL A 614 -24.86 17.12 3.16
C VAL A 614 -25.96 16.06 3.35
N ALA A 615 -25.91 14.93 2.64
CA ALA A 615 -26.84 13.80 2.82
C ALA A 615 -26.65 13.03 4.15
N ALA A 616 -25.54 13.22 4.86
CA ALA A 616 -25.41 12.74 6.23
C ALA A 616 -26.20 13.62 7.20
N PHE A 617 -26.07 14.95 7.10
CA PHE A 617 -26.80 15.90 7.94
C PHE A 617 -28.31 15.93 7.65
N ALA A 618 -28.71 15.78 6.37
CA ALA A 618 -30.10 15.79 5.93
C ALA A 618 -30.97 14.65 6.50
N GLN A 619 -30.37 13.64 7.16
CA GLN A 619 -31.11 12.60 7.87
C GLN A 619 -31.71 13.09 9.21
N PHE A 620 -31.27 14.25 9.71
CA PHE A 620 -31.64 14.78 11.03
C PHE A 620 -32.34 16.16 10.97
N GLY A 621 -32.35 16.84 9.83
CA GLY A 621 -32.98 18.15 9.64
C GLY A 621 -34.35 18.07 8.96
N SER A 622 -35.36 18.72 9.55
CA SER A 622 -36.72 18.82 8.97
C SER A 622 -36.85 19.95 7.95
N ASP A 623 -36.24 21.10 8.24
CA ASP A 623 -36.15 22.24 7.32
C ASP A 623 -34.73 22.34 6.76
N LEU A 624 -34.65 22.40 5.44
CA LEU A 624 -33.41 22.51 4.67
C LEU A 624 -33.55 23.68 3.71
N ASP A 625 -32.52 24.51 3.56
CA ASP A 625 -32.56 25.66 2.67
C ASP A 625 -32.62 25.24 1.18
N ALA A 626 -33.01 26.16 0.31
CA ALA A 626 -33.20 25.87 -1.12
C ALA A 626 -31.92 25.39 -1.84
N SER A 627 -30.72 25.80 -1.41
CA SER A 627 -29.46 25.35 -2.00
C SER A 627 -29.10 23.93 -1.55
N THR A 628 -29.31 23.61 -0.27
CA THR A 628 -29.21 22.24 0.27
C THR A 628 -30.21 21.30 -0.40
N GLN A 629 -31.48 21.71 -0.53
CA GLN A 629 -32.50 20.92 -1.21
C GLN A 629 -32.14 20.65 -2.68
N PHE A 630 -31.57 21.63 -3.38
CA PHE A 630 -31.10 21.50 -4.77
C PHE A 630 -29.92 20.51 -4.88
N LEU A 631 -28.91 20.64 -4.00
CA LEU A 631 -27.76 19.74 -3.91
C LEU A 631 -28.19 18.28 -3.70
N LEU A 632 -29.09 18.05 -2.74
CA LEU A 632 -29.64 16.72 -2.45
C LEU A 632 -30.44 16.16 -3.62
N ASN A 633 -31.30 16.98 -4.25
CA ASN A 633 -32.13 16.56 -5.37
C ASN A 633 -31.30 16.12 -6.59
N ARG A 634 -30.31 16.91 -7.01
CA ARG A 634 -29.47 16.54 -8.15
C ARG A 634 -28.47 15.44 -7.77
N GLY A 635 -27.91 15.46 -6.57
CA GLY A 635 -26.97 14.44 -6.09
C GLY A 635 -27.59 13.03 -6.03
N ALA A 636 -28.85 12.92 -5.60
CA ALA A 636 -29.61 11.67 -5.66
C ALA A 636 -29.80 11.17 -7.10
N ARG A 637 -30.12 12.07 -8.04
CA ARG A 637 -30.28 11.76 -9.47
C ARG A 637 -28.98 11.32 -10.13
N LEU A 638 -27.86 12.01 -9.84
CA LEU A 638 -26.53 11.61 -10.29
C LEU A 638 -26.10 10.26 -9.69
N THR A 639 -26.47 9.97 -8.45
CA THR A 639 -26.22 8.67 -7.81
C THR A 639 -27.00 7.53 -8.49
N GLU A 640 -28.24 7.78 -8.90
CA GLU A 640 -29.04 6.82 -9.68
C GLU A 640 -28.47 6.64 -11.10
N LEU A 641 -28.12 7.74 -11.77
CA LEU A 641 -27.53 7.79 -13.11
C LEU A 641 -26.20 7.03 -13.21
N LEU A 642 -25.44 6.94 -12.12
CA LEU A 642 -24.18 6.19 -12.08
C LEU A 642 -24.36 4.68 -11.94
N LYS A 643 -25.56 4.18 -11.59
CA LYS A 643 -25.80 2.73 -11.49
C LYS A 643 -25.66 2.08 -12.85
N GLN A 644 -25.00 0.93 -12.90
CA GLN A 644 -24.73 0.19 -14.12
C GLN A 644 -24.79 -1.33 -13.84
N PRO A 645 -25.55 -2.11 -14.62
CA PRO A 645 -25.57 -3.55 -14.49
C PRO A 645 -24.25 -4.15 -15.00
N GLN A 646 -23.82 -5.23 -14.32
CA GLN A 646 -22.66 -6.03 -14.70
C GLN A 646 -22.78 -6.58 -16.13
N TYR A 647 -21.64 -6.80 -16.79
CA TYR A 647 -21.50 -7.29 -18.17
C TYR A 647 -22.08 -6.38 -19.25
N LYS A 648 -22.29 -5.08 -18.94
CA LYS A 648 -22.77 -4.08 -19.90
C LYS A 648 -21.89 -2.83 -19.94
N PRO A 649 -20.61 -2.94 -20.39
CA PRO A 649 -19.71 -1.80 -20.50
C PRO A 649 -20.11 -0.85 -21.65
N LEU A 650 -20.35 0.43 -21.32
CA LEU A 650 -20.88 1.43 -22.23
C LEU A 650 -19.77 2.08 -23.10
N PRO A 651 -19.99 2.29 -24.42
CA PRO A 651 -19.13 3.12 -25.25
C PRO A 651 -18.96 4.55 -24.70
N LEU A 652 -17.82 5.17 -24.98
CA LEU A 652 -17.50 6.53 -24.51
C LEU A 652 -18.55 7.54 -24.95
N GLU A 653 -18.96 7.49 -26.21
CA GLU A 653 -19.95 8.36 -26.82
C GLU A 653 -21.31 8.31 -26.09
N HIS A 654 -21.71 7.14 -25.58
CA HIS A 654 -22.92 7.01 -24.77
C HIS A 654 -22.69 7.56 -23.36
N GLN A 655 -21.57 7.23 -22.71
CA GLN A 655 -21.25 7.76 -21.39
C GLN A 655 -21.20 9.29 -21.38
N VAL A 656 -20.65 9.91 -22.43
CA VAL A 656 -20.60 11.36 -22.62
C VAL A 656 -22.00 11.97 -22.65
N ALA A 657 -22.93 11.42 -23.43
CA ALA A 657 -24.31 11.92 -23.49
C ALA A 657 -25.07 11.75 -22.16
N ILE A 658 -24.87 10.62 -21.47
CA ILE A 658 -25.53 10.31 -20.19
C ILE A 658 -25.04 11.27 -19.08
N VAL A 659 -23.72 11.41 -18.93
CA VAL A 659 -23.12 12.31 -17.93
C VAL A 659 -23.44 13.78 -18.23
N PHE A 660 -23.47 14.17 -19.51
CA PHE A 660 -23.90 15.50 -19.94
C PHE A 660 -25.34 15.82 -19.49
N ALA A 661 -26.27 14.88 -19.65
CA ALA A 661 -27.66 15.06 -19.23
C ALA A 661 -27.77 15.28 -17.71
N GLY A 662 -26.99 14.53 -16.91
CA GLY A 662 -26.95 14.65 -15.46
C GLY A 662 -26.33 15.96 -14.96
N VAL A 663 -25.09 16.25 -15.35
CA VAL A 663 -24.31 17.37 -14.78
C VAL A 663 -24.92 18.74 -15.11
N ASN A 664 -25.50 18.89 -16.32
CA ASN A 664 -26.16 20.13 -16.75
C ASN A 664 -27.59 20.31 -16.19
N GLY A 665 -28.09 19.36 -15.38
CA GLY A 665 -29.37 19.51 -14.67
C GLY A 665 -30.63 19.16 -15.47
N PHE A 666 -30.51 18.56 -16.65
CA PHE A 666 -31.70 18.14 -17.42
C PHE A 666 -32.54 17.12 -16.65
N LEU A 667 -31.89 16.26 -15.85
CA LEU A 667 -32.57 15.28 -15.00
C LEU A 667 -33.27 15.89 -13.77
N ASP A 668 -33.04 17.15 -13.41
CA ASP A 668 -33.50 17.74 -12.13
C ASP A 668 -35.02 17.67 -11.95
N LYS A 669 -35.80 17.73 -13.05
CA LYS A 669 -37.26 17.62 -13.02
C LYS A 669 -37.78 16.17 -13.05
N ILE A 670 -36.92 15.21 -13.39
CA ILE A 670 -37.31 13.80 -13.51
C ILE A 670 -37.35 13.17 -12.10
N PRO A 671 -38.37 12.35 -11.76
CA PRO A 671 -38.38 11.58 -10.51
C PRO A 671 -37.18 10.64 -10.41
N VAL A 672 -36.55 10.54 -9.24
CA VAL A 672 -35.31 9.75 -9.05
C VAL A 672 -35.47 8.30 -9.52
N ASN A 673 -36.59 7.66 -9.21
CA ASN A 673 -36.91 6.29 -9.64
C ASN A 673 -37.09 6.11 -11.16
N ARG A 674 -37.32 7.19 -11.93
CA ARG A 674 -37.37 7.16 -13.41
C ARG A 674 -36.02 7.49 -14.08
N VAL A 675 -34.96 7.86 -13.35
CA VAL A 675 -33.65 8.18 -13.97
C VAL A 675 -33.07 6.96 -14.72
N GLY A 676 -33.18 5.76 -14.14
CA GLY A 676 -32.78 4.51 -14.80
C GLY A 676 -33.74 4.05 -15.90
N GLU A 677 -34.92 4.67 -16.07
CA GLU A 677 -35.81 4.50 -17.22
C GLU A 677 -35.41 5.48 -18.34
N TYR A 678 -35.19 6.75 -17.99
CA TYR A 678 -34.69 7.79 -18.89
C TYR A 678 -33.42 7.35 -19.63
N GLU A 679 -32.40 6.84 -18.92
CA GLU A 679 -31.16 6.36 -19.56
C GLU A 679 -31.43 5.25 -20.60
N ARG A 680 -32.33 4.31 -20.28
CA ARG A 680 -32.70 3.19 -21.16
C ARG A 680 -33.50 3.63 -22.39
N ALA A 681 -34.16 4.78 -22.35
CA ALA A 681 -34.89 5.35 -23.48
C ALA A 681 -34.03 6.35 -24.29
N PHE A 682 -33.15 7.11 -23.64
CA PHE A 682 -32.31 8.14 -24.25
C PHE A 682 -31.21 7.54 -25.14
N ILE A 683 -30.54 6.46 -24.70
CA ILE A 683 -29.47 5.84 -25.51
C ILE A 683 -30.01 5.30 -26.86
N PRO A 684 -31.12 4.52 -26.92
CA PRO A 684 -31.71 4.12 -28.20
C PRO A 684 -32.12 5.31 -29.08
N HIS A 685 -32.71 6.35 -28.51
CA HIS A 685 -33.10 7.57 -29.26
C HIS A 685 -31.88 8.22 -29.95
N LEU A 686 -30.76 8.36 -29.24
CA LEU A 686 -29.52 8.87 -29.83
C LEU A 686 -28.95 7.95 -30.92
N ILE A 687 -28.99 6.63 -30.72
CA ILE A 687 -28.51 5.65 -31.72
C ILE A 687 -29.36 5.68 -33.00
N SER A 688 -30.69 5.80 -32.87
CA SER A 688 -31.61 5.81 -34.03
C SER A 688 -31.60 7.14 -34.78
N ASN A 689 -31.58 8.28 -34.08
CA ASN A 689 -31.86 9.58 -34.68
C ASN A 689 -30.61 10.46 -34.84
N HIS A 690 -29.57 10.25 -34.02
CA HIS A 690 -28.41 11.16 -33.89
C HIS A 690 -27.06 10.40 -33.96
N LYS A 691 -27.01 9.32 -34.75
CA LYS A 691 -25.82 8.47 -34.93
C LYS A 691 -24.58 9.24 -35.37
N GLU A 692 -24.74 10.27 -36.20
CA GLU A 692 -23.64 11.08 -36.71
C GLU A 692 -22.90 11.85 -35.60
N LEU A 693 -23.65 12.42 -34.64
CA LEU A 693 -23.12 13.08 -33.44
C LEU A 693 -22.34 12.10 -32.54
N LEU A 694 -22.88 10.88 -32.35
CA LEU A 694 -22.17 9.83 -31.61
C LEU A 694 -20.87 9.41 -32.32
N GLU A 695 -20.86 9.38 -33.65
CA GLU A 695 -19.66 9.12 -34.44
C GLU A 695 -18.65 10.30 -34.42
N GLU A 696 -19.08 11.56 -34.39
CA GLU A 696 -18.18 12.72 -34.20
C GLU A 696 -17.47 12.63 -32.85
N ILE A 697 -18.22 12.42 -31.76
CA ILE A 697 -17.68 12.30 -30.39
C ILE A 697 -16.68 11.13 -30.30
N ARG A 698 -17.01 9.98 -30.92
CA ARG A 698 -16.14 8.79 -30.95
C ARG A 698 -14.86 9.00 -31.78
N LYS A 699 -14.94 9.69 -32.93
CA LYS A 699 -13.80 9.91 -33.83
C LYS A 699 -12.86 11.01 -33.34
N SER A 700 -13.42 12.09 -32.79
CA SER A 700 -12.65 13.25 -32.30
C SER A 700 -12.08 13.04 -30.89
N GLY A 701 -12.76 12.28 -30.03
CA GLY A 701 -12.45 12.20 -28.60
C GLY A 701 -12.68 13.52 -27.84
N ASP A 702 -13.38 14.47 -28.46
CA ASP A 702 -13.69 15.79 -27.92
C ASP A 702 -15.20 16.08 -28.07
N LEU A 703 -15.65 17.18 -27.48
CA LEU A 703 -16.99 17.72 -27.67
C LEU A 703 -16.83 19.12 -28.26
N SER A 704 -17.07 19.27 -29.56
CA SER A 704 -17.00 20.55 -30.29
C SER A 704 -18.09 21.51 -29.78
N THR A 705 -17.96 22.82 -30.05
CA THR A 705 -19.01 23.80 -29.68
C THR A 705 -20.33 23.51 -30.38
N GLU A 706 -20.27 22.98 -31.61
CA GLU A 706 -21.42 22.57 -32.41
C GLU A 706 -22.05 21.27 -31.86
N SER A 707 -21.24 20.22 -31.64
CA SER A 707 -21.69 19.01 -30.93
C SER A 707 -22.31 19.31 -29.56
N PHE A 708 -21.74 20.26 -28.80
CA PHE A 708 -22.26 20.66 -27.49
C PHE A 708 -23.65 21.30 -27.62
N ALA A 709 -23.85 22.19 -28.59
CA ALA A 709 -25.13 22.82 -28.85
C ALA A 709 -26.18 21.80 -29.33
N GLN A 710 -25.83 20.95 -30.30
CA GLN A 710 -26.71 19.88 -30.78
C GLN A 710 -27.11 18.93 -29.64
N LEU A 711 -26.15 18.44 -28.85
CA LEU A 711 -26.41 17.55 -27.72
C LEU A 711 -27.28 18.24 -26.66
N LYS A 712 -27.08 19.53 -26.40
CA LYS A 712 -27.91 20.34 -25.50
C LYS A 712 -29.37 20.38 -25.98
N ASP A 713 -29.59 20.66 -27.26
CA ASP A 713 -30.94 20.82 -27.80
C ASP A 713 -31.66 19.48 -27.90
N ILE A 714 -30.99 18.42 -28.36
CA ILE A 714 -31.51 17.03 -28.36
C ILE A 714 -31.87 16.57 -26.93
N THR A 715 -30.98 16.80 -25.95
CA THR A 715 -31.27 16.45 -24.54
C THR A 715 -32.45 17.27 -24.01
N THR A 716 -32.57 18.54 -24.41
CA THR A 716 -33.67 19.43 -24.00
C THR A 716 -35.01 18.99 -24.59
N GLU A 717 -35.05 18.58 -25.85
CA GLU A 717 -36.26 18.07 -26.51
C GLU A 717 -36.69 16.72 -25.91
N PHE A 718 -35.76 15.76 -25.82
CA PHE A 718 -36.04 14.46 -25.24
C PHE A 718 -36.53 14.55 -23.79
N THR A 719 -35.93 15.43 -22.97
CA THR A 719 -36.35 15.68 -21.58
C THR A 719 -37.73 16.33 -21.46
N LYS A 720 -38.22 17.06 -22.48
CA LYS A 720 -39.59 17.62 -22.49
C LYS A 720 -40.65 16.58 -22.85
N ASN A 721 -40.25 15.49 -23.52
CA ASN A 721 -41.14 14.47 -24.08
C ASN A 721 -41.30 13.22 -23.18
N PHE A 722 -40.61 13.15 -22.03
CA PHE A 722 -40.46 11.96 -21.16
C PHE A 722 -41.07 12.13 -19.76
#